data_AF-A0A0F5VCE8-F1
#
_entry.id   AF-A0A0F5VCE8-F1
#
_cell.length_a   1.000
_cell.length_b   1.000
_cell.length_c   1.000
_cell.angle_alpha   90.00
_cell.angle_beta   90.00
_cell.angle_gamma   90.00
#
_symmetry.space_group_name_H-M   'P 1'
#
loop_
_entity.id
_entity.type
_entity.pdbx_description
1 polymer ?
#
loop_
_entity_poly.entity_id
_entity_poly.type
_entity_poly.pdbx_seq_one_letter_code
_entity_poly.pdbx_strand_id
1 'polypeptide(L)'
;MKSTVTRDDKYDEKILISAPRSHKDGHLFAIPPALVDWLPQYQHFKGVTRSIIELLNLISLRGLSSQDGIVSTTELVEATEGQLTRAAIQQRLRAAVSIGLFNQQPVRFEEGLAGKTMLHHFINPALLISQLGTASLQSAQSKEQEKQKRSKALAQNQVNKRLLNEYGLGTPPMMPDEADQIVVSPTSWAGIIDQALAPPRTKKSYQKSMVAISGTRAIIETRSSKAIMTVDDMMTLFALFTLTVQYHDHHLADYELQSRHMSNKTPIYITDILALRGKKDSGPARDSIRESIDRIEFTDFQLHELTGRWLSENMPEGFKSDRFRFLARTITASEEAPQEGEDGEIRIKPNLYILVWEPSFFEELLTRDYFFLFPPEILRQHTLVFQLYTFFRSRMSRRGHDSMLLSELNQKLARNIEWRRFSTDLIRELKKLAEGKVTESLFAVNLWGYHLTISPAEGKASRYQDYQVEIKCDADEVIRFSRAKMYNEGKRSMAPTMPNPLRNEILPRQELDQLSEIIDGEFEPIQRKEGRPKGRLGRRVKLRKHLVEINADELTIVLSKYTSQEALQRSITALSAMSGHPVSVITEECQAFMDKLDWLRVGGEVMPYETLSKTVELFNSQHDERHLSIEKLISGLAVRRKVCKLVFEGHMNEQVLTALDDIASGR
;
A
#
# COMPACT_ATOMS: atom_id res chain seq x y z
N MET A 1 -41.24 -35.05 29.87
CA MET A 1 -40.42 -34.72 31.05
C MET A 1 -39.02 -35.28 30.83
N LYS A 2 -38.10 -34.44 30.35
CA LYS A 2 -36.67 -34.77 30.20
C LYS A 2 -35.99 -34.33 31.48
N SER A 3 -35.43 -35.28 32.23
CA SER A 3 -34.64 -35.02 33.42
C SER A 3 -33.40 -34.20 33.03
N THR A 4 -33.36 -32.98 33.54
CA THR A 4 -32.20 -32.10 33.59
C THR A 4 -31.04 -32.83 34.25
N VAL A 5 -30.06 -33.25 33.45
CA VAL A 5 -28.73 -33.61 33.93
C VAL A 5 -28.05 -32.29 34.29
N THR A 6 -28.06 -31.97 35.58
CA THR A 6 -27.22 -30.93 36.17
C THR A 6 -25.77 -31.22 35.84
N ARG A 7 -25.09 -30.24 35.21
CA ARG A 7 -23.64 -30.20 35.13
C ARG A 7 -23.12 -30.14 36.57
N ASP A 8 -22.44 -31.20 36.99
CA ASP A 8 -21.58 -31.13 38.18
C ASP A 8 -20.43 -30.18 37.87
N ASP A 9 -20.51 -28.97 38.43
CA ASP A 9 -19.38 -28.08 38.62
C ASP A 9 -18.40 -28.76 39.59
N LYS A 10 -17.41 -29.49 39.04
CA LYS A 10 -16.21 -29.84 39.79
C LYS A 10 -15.50 -28.54 40.17
N TYR A 11 -15.66 -28.13 41.42
CA TYR A 11 -14.77 -27.16 42.05
C TYR A 11 -13.32 -27.63 41.85
N ASP A 12 -12.50 -26.84 41.15
CA ASP A 12 -11.05 -27.00 41.13
C ASP A 12 -10.53 -26.93 42.56
N GLU A 13 -10.25 -28.08 43.19
CA GLU A 13 -9.69 -28.16 44.54
C GLU A 13 -8.31 -27.48 44.55
N LYS A 14 -8.25 -26.26 45.10
CA LYS A 14 -6.98 -25.54 45.29
C LYS A 14 -6.22 -26.13 46.48
N ILE A 15 -4.98 -26.56 46.22
CA ILE A 15 -4.11 -27.11 47.26
C ILE A 15 -3.68 -26.01 48.22
N LEU A 16 -3.76 -26.27 49.53
CA LEU A 16 -3.29 -25.37 50.58
C LEU A 16 -1.76 -25.52 50.74
N ILE A 17 -1.04 -24.40 50.65
CA ILE A 17 0.40 -24.30 50.89
C ILE A 17 0.61 -23.60 52.23
N SER A 18 1.35 -24.28 53.13
CA SER A 18 1.59 -23.80 54.49
C SER A 18 2.65 -22.71 54.59
N ALA A 19 2.58 -21.92 55.66
CA ALA A 19 3.61 -20.94 56.01
C ALA A 19 4.98 -21.63 56.22
N PRO A 20 6.13 -20.99 55.88
CA PRO A 20 6.32 -19.57 55.57
C PRO A 20 6.15 -19.16 54.10
N ARG A 21 5.68 -20.06 53.22
CA ARG A 21 5.58 -19.77 51.78
C ARG A 21 4.46 -18.79 51.47
N SER A 22 4.70 -17.92 50.48
CA SER A 22 3.75 -16.91 50.04
C SER A 22 3.74 -16.75 48.51
N HIS A 23 2.74 -16.04 47.98
CA HIS A 23 2.68 -15.73 46.55
C HIS A 23 3.90 -14.96 46.01
N LYS A 24 4.67 -14.29 46.87
CA LYS A 24 5.89 -13.57 46.48
C LYS A 24 6.98 -14.53 45.98
N ASP A 25 6.95 -15.78 46.45
CA ASP A 25 7.92 -16.80 46.11
C ASP A 25 7.80 -17.25 44.63
N GLY A 26 6.68 -16.90 43.99
CA GLY A 26 6.34 -17.20 42.60
C GLY A 26 5.91 -18.66 42.43
N HIS A 27 6.14 -19.25 41.26
CA HIS A 27 5.71 -20.62 40.97
C HIS A 27 6.42 -21.64 41.87
N LEU A 28 5.72 -22.73 42.17
CA LEU A 28 6.19 -23.78 43.07
C LEU A 28 6.38 -25.08 42.30
N PHE A 29 7.36 -25.88 42.70
CA PHE A 29 7.69 -27.19 42.12
C PHE A 29 7.62 -28.26 43.19
N ALA A 30 6.75 -29.26 43.00
CA ALA A 30 6.68 -30.42 43.88
C ALA A 30 7.76 -31.43 43.47
N ILE A 31 8.56 -31.91 44.43
CA ILE A 31 9.70 -32.78 44.15
C ILE A 31 9.33 -34.23 44.41
N PRO A 32 9.21 -35.07 43.37
CA PRO A 32 9.02 -36.49 43.58
C PRO A 32 10.34 -37.16 43.99
N PRO A 33 10.29 -38.22 44.80
CA PRO A 33 11.49 -38.95 45.23
C PRO A 33 12.25 -39.59 44.06
N ALA A 34 11.55 -39.94 42.97
CA ALA A 34 12.13 -40.52 41.76
C ALA A 34 12.63 -39.47 40.74
N LEU A 35 12.68 -38.18 41.09
CA LEU A 35 13.00 -37.11 40.15
C LEU A 35 14.36 -37.33 39.48
N VAL A 36 15.38 -37.71 40.25
CA VAL A 36 16.75 -37.91 39.78
C VAL A 36 16.82 -38.96 38.66
N ASP A 37 16.01 -40.01 38.75
CA ASP A 37 15.94 -41.07 37.74
C ASP A 37 15.18 -40.66 36.47
N TRP A 38 14.26 -39.70 36.60
CA TRP A 38 13.46 -39.19 35.49
C TRP A 38 14.22 -38.16 34.64
N LEU A 39 15.15 -37.41 35.25
CA LEU A 39 15.89 -36.33 34.56
C LEU A 39 16.66 -36.80 33.31
N PRO A 40 17.44 -37.91 33.33
CA PRO A 40 18.10 -38.42 32.13
C PRO A 40 17.09 -38.87 31.07
N GLN A 41 15.96 -39.42 31.50
CA GLN A 41 14.92 -39.93 30.60
C GLN A 41 14.22 -38.80 29.84
N TYR A 42 14.01 -37.64 30.47
CA TYR A 42 13.41 -36.49 29.81
C TYR A 42 14.22 -35.97 28.61
N GLN A 43 15.54 -36.17 28.62
CA GLN A 43 16.42 -35.72 27.52
C GLN A 43 16.13 -36.44 26.20
N HIS A 44 15.48 -37.60 26.26
CA HIS A 44 15.10 -38.37 25.09
C HIS A 44 13.83 -37.88 24.41
N PHE A 45 13.07 -36.94 24.99
CA PHE A 45 11.88 -36.38 24.33
C PHE A 45 12.22 -35.21 23.41
N LYS A 46 11.49 -35.10 22.30
CA LYS A 46 11.57 -33.99 21.36
C LYS A 46 11.15 -32.68 22.04
N GLY A 47 11.88 -31.61 21.76
CA GLY A 47 11.63 -30.29 22.35
C GLY A 47 12.33 -30.03 23.70
N VAL A 48 12.86 -31.07 24.37
CA VAL A 48 13.65 -30.88 25.59
C VAL A 48 15.03 -30.33 25.26
N THR A 49 15.20 -29.02 25.44
CA THR A 49 16.46 -28.31 25.17
C THR A 49 17.40 -28.34 26.37
N ARG A 50 18.69 -28.04 26.13
CA ARG A 50 19.70 -27.90 27.21
C ARG A 50 19.26 -26.91 28.30
N SER A 51 18.61 -25.81 27.89
CA SER A 51 18.10 -24.80 28.82
C SER A 51 16.98 -25.31 29.74
N ILE A 52 16.16 -26.24 29.25
CA ILE A 52 15.12 -26.89 30.06
C ILE A 52 15.81 -27.86 31.03
N ILE A 53 16.76 -28.67 30.57
CA ILE A 53 17.51 -29.60 31.42
C ILE A 53 18.23 -28.87 32.56
N GLU A 54 18.84 -27.71 32.28
CA GLU A 54 19.44 -26.85 33.31
C GLU A 54 18.43 -26.43 34.38
N LEU A 55 17.21 -26.04 33.99
CA LEU A 55 16.15 -25.70 34.93
C LEU A 55 15.75 -26.91 35.78
N LEU A 56 15.57 -28.09 35.16
CA LEU A 56 15.16 -29.30 35.89
C LEU A 56 16.27 -29.78 36.86
N ASN A 57 17.53 -29.70 36.45
CA ASN A 57 18.68 -30.01 37.31
C ASN A 57 18.77 -29.04 38.49
N LEU A 58 18.51 -27.75 38.25
CA LEU A 58 18.51 -26.74 39.31
C LEU A 58 17.38 -26.98 40.33
N ILE A 59 16.18 -27.33 39.84
CA ILE A 59 15.04 -27.72 40.71
C ILE A 59 15.39 -28.94 41.53
N SER A 60 15.99 -29.97 40.92
CA SER A 60 16.37 -31.19 41.62
C SER A 60 17.47 -30.94 42.66
N LEU A 61 18.49 -30.16 42.33
CA LEU A 61 19.60 -29.84 43.24
C LEU A 61 19.10 -29.02 44.43
N ARG A 62 18.27 -28.00 44.18
CA ARG A 62 17.67 -27.22 45.28
C ARG A 62 16.69 -28.06 46.09
N GLY A 63 16.03 -29.01 45.43
CA GLY A 63 15.09 -29.93 46.05
C GLY A 63 15.68 -30.86 47.09
N LEU A 64 16.95 -31.24 46.95
CA LEU A 64 17.68 -32.00 47.97
C LEU A 64 17.84 -31.22 49.29
N SER A 65 17.80 -29.88 49.23
CA SER A 65 17.89 -29.00 50.39
C SER A 65 16.54 -28.49 50.90
N SER A 66 15.43 -28.90 50.27
CA SER A 66 14.09 -28.47 50.67
C SER A 66 13.59 -29.27 51.87
N GLN A 67 13.00 -28.58 52.86
CA GLN A 67 12.46 -29.21 54.07
C GLN A 67 10.99 -29.65 53.92
N ASP A 68 10.25 -29.07 52.96
CA ASP A 68 8.82 -29.30 52.74
C ASP A 68 8.52 -29.99 51.40
N GLY A 69 9.56 -30.43 50.69
CA GLY A 69 9.44 -31.12 49.40
C GLY A 69 9.00 -30.21 48.25
N ILE A 70 9.00 -28.89 48.46
CA ILE A 70 8.63 -27.88 47.47
C ILE A 70 9.84 -26.99 47.19
N VAL A 71 10.00 -26.53 45.94
CA VAL A 71 10.97 -25.49 45.58
C VAL A 71 10.26 -24.34 44.90
N SER A 72 10.63 -23.11 45.26
CA SER A 72 10.04 -21.90 44.66
C SER A 72 10.91 -21.30 43.56
N THR A 73 10.30 -20.52 42.66
CA THR A 73 11.07 -19.77 41.66
C THR A 73 12.07 -18.80 42.28
N THR A 74 11.81 -18.28 43.49
CA THR A 74 12.71 -17.35 44.17
C THR A 74 13.97 -18.07 44.65
N GLU A 75 13.82 -19.25 45.24
CA GLU A 75 14.94 -20.10 45.65
C GLU A 75 15.83 -20.51 44.47
N LEU A 76 15.25 -20.68 43.27
CA LEU A 76 16.03 -20.95 42.04
C LEU A 76 16.84 -19.74 41.57
N VAL A 77 16.29 -18.53 41.71
CA VAL A 77 17.01 -17.28 41.40
C VAL A 77 18.18 -17.11 42.37
N GLU A 78 17.93 -17.32 43.66
CA GLU A 78 18.96 -17.25 44.71
C GLU A 78 20.06 -18.29 44.51
N ALA A 79 19.71 -19.53 44.17
CA ALA A 79 20.66 -20.61 43.91
C ALA A 79 21.58 -20.37 42.71
N THR A 80 21.24 -19.41 41.84
CA THR A 80 22.07 -19.02 40.68
C THR A 80 22.72 -17.65 40.87
N GLU A 81 22.70 -17.09 42.07
CA GLU A 81 23.21 -15.76 42.39
C GLU A 81 22.66 -14.67 41.45
N GLY A 82 21.42 -14.83 40.99
CA GLY A 82 20.75 -13.90 40.07
C GLY A 82 21.15 -14.02 38.60
N GLN A 83 22.02 -14.97 38.22
CA GLN A 83 22.33 -15.22 36.80
C GLN A 83 21.11 -15.69 36.00
N LEU A 84 20.21 -16.46 36.63
CA LEU A 84 18.91 -16.81 36.06
C LEU A 84 17.84 -15.88 36.61
N THR A 85 17.31 -15.01 35.75
CA THR A 85 16.20 -14.12 36.13
C THR A 85 14.88 -14.87 36.24
N ARG A 86 13.94 -14.34 37.03
CA ARG A 86 12.58 -14.88 37.16
C ARG A 86 11.87 -15.01 35.80
N ALA A 87 12.10 -14.07 34.89
CA ALA A 87 11.55 -14.11 33.53
C ALA A 87 12.12 -15.27 32.70
N ALA A 88 13.43 -15.52 32.80
CA ALA A 88 14.08 -16.64 32.11
C ALA A 88 13.57 -17.99 32.63
N ILE A 89 13.36 -18.12 33.95
CA ILE A 89 12.77 -19.32 34.55
C ILE A 89 11.33 -19.53 34.05
N GLN A 90 10.50 -18.48 34.02
CA GLN A 90 9.14 -18.56 33.51
C GLN A 90 9.07 -18.89 32.01
N GLN A 91 10.01 -18.41 31.20
CA GLN A 91 10.10 -18.78 29.79
C GLN A 91 10.43 -20.27 29.62
N ARG A 92 11.45 -20.76 30.33
CA ARG A 92 11.83 -22.19 30.33
C ARG A 92 10.70 -23.08 30.86
N LEU A 93 10.00 -22.63 31.91
CA LEU A 93 8.85 -23.31 32.50
C LEU A 93 7.68 -23.42 31.52
N ARG A 94 7.32 -22.34 30.81
CA ARG A 94 6.27 -22.38 29.79
C ARG A 94 6.61 -23.37 28.68
N ALA A 95 7.87 -23.41 28.24
CA ALA A 95 8.34 -24.41 27.28
C ALA A 95 8.23 -25.84 27.83
N ALA A 96 8.65 -26.07 29.08
CA ALA A 96 8.55 -27.39 29.73
C ALA A 96 7.10 -27.87 29.90
N VAL A 97 6.17 -26.98 30.26
CA VAL A 97 4.73 -27.30 30.34
C VAL A 97 4.18 -27.62 28.95
N SER A 98 4.57 -26.88 27.90
CA SER A 98 4.09 -27.14 26.53
C SER A 98 4.52 -28.52 25.98
N ILE A 99 5.66 -29.03 26.47
CA ILE A 99 6.16 -30.39 26.15
C ILE A 99 5.41 -31.45 26.97
N GLY A 100 4.74 -31.06 28.05
CA GLY A 100 4.03 -31.95 28.96
C GLY A 100 4.85 -32.40 30.15
N LEU A 101 6.04 -31.83 30.43
CA LEU A 101 6.89 -32.28 31.53
C LEU A 101 6.28 -32.01 32.92
N PHE A 102 5.34 -31.06 33.00
CA PHE A 102 4.69 -30.66 34.24
C PHE A 102 3.16 -30.66 34.13
N ASN A 103 2.49 -31.16 35.16
CA ASN A 103 1.07 -30.88 35.40
C ASN A 103 0.94 -29.65 36.31
N GLN A 104 0.08 -28.69 35.94
CA GLN A 104 -0.11 -27.45 36.68
C GLN A 104 -1.36 -27.52 37.54
N GLN A 105 -1.22 -27.26 38.83
CA GLN A 105 -2.34 -27.21 39.78
C GLN A 105 -2.42 -25.85 40.48
N PRO A 106 -3.63 -25.27 40.60
CA PRO A 106 -3.81 -24.00 41.29
C PRO A 106 -3.69 -24.18 42.81
N VAL A 107 -3.10 -23.19 43.48
CA VAL A 107 -2.86 -23.22 44.93
C VAL A 107 -3.58 -22.09 45.68
N ARG A 108 -3.71 -22.26 46.99
CA ARG A 108 -4.05 -21.24 47.98
C ARG A 108 -3.00 -21.27 49.09
N PHE A 109 -2.66 -20.13 49.68
CA PHE A 109 -1.73 -20.07 50.82
C PHE A 109 -2.51 -19.98 52.14
N GLU A 110 -1.91 -20.44 53.23
CA GLU A 110 -2.44 -20.24 54.59
C GLU A 110 -2.57 -18.76 54.93
N GLU A 111 -1.62 -17.94 54.50
CA GLU A 111 -1.61 -16.49 54.71
C GLU A 111 -1.49 -15.73 53.38
N GLY A 112 -2.42 -14.80 53.13
CA GLY A 112 -2.39 -13.89 51.99
C GLY A 112 -3.07 -14.39 50.71
N LEU A 113 -3.04 -13.54 49.67
CA LEU A 113 -3.65 -13.82 48.37
C LEU A 113 -2.81 -14.80 47.55
N ALA A 114 -3.46 -15.73 46.84
CA ALA A 114 -2.79 -16.75 46.01
C ALA A 114 -2.09 -16.21 44.75
N GLY A 115 -2.52 -15.05 44.23
CA GLY A 115 -1.99 -14.49 42.99
C GLY A 115 -2.17 -15.42 41.78
N LYS A 116 -1.19 -15.43 40.86
CA LYS A 116 -1.11 -16.33 39.69
C LYS A 116 -0.23 -17.56 39.93
N THR A 117 0.05 -17.86 41.19
CA THR A 117 0.96 -18.92 41.58
C THR A 117 0.35 -20.29 41.27
N MET A 118 1.16 -21.17 40.70
CA MET A 118 0.79 -22.55 40.37
C MET A 118 1.82 -23.49 40.96
N LEU A 119 1.36 -24.68 41.38
CA LEU A 119 2.21 -25.79 41.76
C LEU A 119 2.40 -26.73 40.57
N HIS A 120 3.65 -27.02 40.26
CA HIS A 120 4.07 -27.82 39.11
C HIS A 120 4.53 -29.20 39.58
N HIS A 121 3.85 -30.24 39.09
CA HIS A 121 4.16 -31.64 39.38
C HIS A 121 4.84 -32.28 38.18
N PHE A 122 5.98 -32.92 38.40
CA PHE A 122 6.66 -33.68 37.35
C PHE A 122 5.82 -34.88 36.90
N ILE A 123 5.72 -35.09 35.60
CA ILE A 123 5.00 -36.23 35.02
C ILE A 123 5.97 -37.37 34.76
N ASN A 124 5.67 -38.57 35.25
CA ASN A 124 6.50 -39.76 35.03
C ASN A 124 6.78 -39.98 33.52
N PRO A 125 8.04 -40.11 33.09
CA PRO A 125 8.40 -40.37 31.69
C PRO A 125 7.65 -41.53 31.03
N ALA A 126 7.36 -42.61 31.78
CA ALA A 126 6.59 -43.74 31.27
C ALA A 126 5.15 -43.34 30.91
N LEU A 127 4.54 -42.47 31.71
CA LEU A 127 3.22 -41.91 31.43
C LEU A 127 3.27 -40.97 30.21
N LEU A 128 4.33 -40.17 30.07
CA LEU A 128 4.52 -39.31 28.90
C LEU A 128 4.61 -40.10 27.60
N ILE A 129 5.30 -41.24 27.59
CA ILE A 129 5.37 -42.11 26.40
C ILE A 129 3.98 -42.64 26.04
N SER A 130 3.16 -43.01 27.02
CA SER A 130 1.79 -43.47 26.78
C SER A 130 0.85 -42.37 26.26
N GLN A 131 1.05 -41.11 26.68
CA GLN A 131 0.20 -39.97 26.29
C GLN A 131 0.64 -39.30 24.98
N LEU A 132 1.94 -39.23 24.72
CA LEU A 132 2.52 -38.56 23.54
C LEU A 132 2.87 -39.53 22.40
N GLY A 133 2.88 -40.84 22.67
CA GLY A 133 3.29 -41.88 21.72
C GLY A 133 4.80 -41.92 21.45
N THR A 134 5.29 -43.02 20.88
CA THR A 134 6.72 -43.27 20.59
C THR A 134 7.34 -42.29 19.59
N ALA A 135 6.52 -41.59 18.80
CA ALA A 135 6.95 -40.55 17.85
C ALA A 135 7.53 -39.30 18.53
N SER A 136 7.31 -39.12 19.84
CA SER A 136 7.81 -38.01 20.64
C SER A 136 9.27 -38.16 21.08
N LEU A 137 9.91 -39.32 20.85
CA LEU A 137 11.30 -39.58 21.23
C LEU A 137 12.30 -39.12 20.16
N GLN A 138 13.46 -38.64 20.58
CA GLN A 138 14.60 -38.29 19.74
C GLN A 138 15.28 -39.57 19.24
N SER A 139 14.98 -40.00 18.01
CA SER A 139 15.72 -41.09 17.36
C SER A 139 17.09 -40.61 16.84
N ALA A 140 18.06 -41.52 16.71
CA ALA A 140 19.35 -41.22 16.09
C ALA A 140 19.19 -40.65 14.67
N GLN A 141 18.22 -41.16 13.91
CA GLN A 141 17.84 -40.64 12.59
C GLN A 141 17.35 -39.18 12.63
N SER A 142 16.63 -38.75 13.68
CA SER A 142 16.18 -37.36 13.82
C SER A 142 17.34 -36.38 13.99
N LYS A 143 18.36 -36.76 14.78
CA LYS A 143 19.57 -35.94 14.99
C LYS A 143 20.40 -35.83 13.72
N GLU A 144 20.49 -36.91 12.96
CA GLU A 144 21.20 -36.94 11.68
C GLU A 144 20.50 -36.11 10.61
N GLN A 145 19.15 -36.16 10.55
CA GLN A 145 18.35 -35.29 9.69
C GLN A 145 18.51 -33.80 10.05
N GLU A 146 18.55 -33.43 11.33
CA GLU A 146 18.80 -32.04 11.74
C GLU A 146 20.20 -31.56 11.35
N LYS A 147 21.22 -32.43 11.51
CA LYS A 147 22.60 -32.13 11.10
C LYS A 147 22.70 -31.94 9.58
N GLN A 148 22.05 -32.80 8.80
CA GLN A 148 21.96 -32.66 7.34
C GLN A 148 21.23 -31.38 6.91
N LYS A 149 20.15 -30.99 7.61
CA LYS A 149 19.45 -29.72 7.34
C LYS A 149 20.36 -28.51 7.59
N ARG A 150 21.11 -28.52 8.70
CA ARG A 150 22.08 -27.44 9.00
C ARG A 150 23.20 -27.36 7.97
N SER A 151 23.76 -28.49 7.54
CA SER A 151 24.82 -28.49 6.53
C SER A 151 24.32 -28.01 5.17
N LYS A 152 23.10 -28.41 4.76
CA LYS A 152 22.48 -27.92 3.51
C LYS A 152 22.22 -26.42 3.54
N ALA A 153 21.66 -25.90 4.63
CA ALA A 153 21.43 -24.46 4.79
C ALA A 153 22.73 -23.65 4.71
N LEU A 154 23.82 -24.17 5.30
CA LEU A 154 25.13 -23.49 5.26
C LEU A 154 25.75 -23.51 3.85
N ALA A 155 25.63 -24.62 3.12
CA ALA A 155 26.02 -24.70 1.72
C ALA A 155 25.20 -23.73 0.85
N GLN A 156 23.89 -23.63 1.08
CA GLN A 156 23.03 -22.69 0.35
C GLN A 156 23.44 -21.24 0.56
N ASN A 157 23.77 -20.85 1.80
CA ASN A 157 24.26 -19.50 2.08
C ASN A 157 25.57 -19.20 1.35
N GLN A 158 26.46 -20.19 1.21
CA GLN A 158 27.68 -20.03 0.41
C GLN A 158 27.39 -19.89 -1.08
N VAL A 159 26.47 -20.69 -1.64
CA VAL A 159 26.04 -20.59 -3.04
C VAL A 159 25.39 -19.24 -3.32
N ASN A 160 24.48 -18.80 -2.47
CA ASN A 160 23.83 -17.49 -2.58
C ASN A 160 24.87 -16.36 -2.55
N LYS A 161 25.83 -16.39 -1.61
CA LYS A 161 26.90 -15.38 -1.55
C LYS A 161 27.78 -15.39 -2.80
N ARG A 162 28.12 -16.57 -3.34
CA ARG A 162 28.87 -16.66 -4.61
C ARG A 162 28.09 -16.05 -5.76
N LEU A 163 26.80 -16.37 -5.90
CA LEU A 163 25.95 -15.82 -6.96
C LEU A 163 25.83 -14.28 -6.86
N LEU A 164 25.65 -13.76 -5.64
CA LEU A 164 25.63 -12.31 -5.43
C LEU A 164 26.96 -11.66 -5.82
N ASN A 165 28.08 -12.24 -5.40
CA ASN A 165 29.42 -11.76 -5.77
C ASN A 165 29.68 -11.81 -7.29
N GLU A 166 29.23 -12.87 -7.98
CA GLU A 166 29.34 -12.99 -9.44
C GLU A 166 28.62 -11.86 -10.18
N TYR A 167 27.48 -11.43 -9.67
CA TYR A 167 26.73 -10.30 -10.22
C TYR A 167 27.13 -8.94 -9.64
N GLY A 168 28.10 -8.89 -8.74
CA GLY A 168 28.53 -7.66 -8.05
C GLY A 168 27.47 -7.05 -7.13
N LEU A 169 26.54 -7.87 -6.64
CA LEU A 169 25.41 -7.46 -5.80
C LEU A 169 25.75 -7.59 -4.31
N GLY A 170 25.22 -6.66 -3.51
CA GLY A 170 25.31 -6.71 -2.05
C GLY A 170 24.39 -7.77 -1.46
N THR A 171 24.61 -8.10 -0.19
CA THR A 171 23.68 -8.98 0.54
C THR A 171 22.41 -8.23 0.88
N PRO A 172 21.22 -8.78 0.58
CA PRO A 172 19.95 -8.16 0.99
C PRO A 172 19.94 -7.79 2.48
N PRO A 173 19.40 -6.62 2.85
CA PRO A 173 19.30 -6.21 4.26
C PRO A 173 18.45 -7.19 5.05
N MET A 174 18.72 -7.32 6.35
CA MET A 174 17.81 -8.03 7.24
C MET A 174 16.46 -7.32 7.27
N MET A 175 15.38 -8.12 7.22
CA MET A 175 14.04 -7.58 7.32
C MET A 175 13.86 -6.78 8.63
N PRO A 176 13.34 -5.55 8.57
CA PRO A 176 13.03 -4.79 9.76
C PRO A 176 11.91 -5.45 10.56
N ASP A 177 11.87 -5.14 11.86
CA ASP A 177 10.83 -5.61 12.77
C ASP A 177 9.43 -5.23 12.24
N GLU A 178 8.41 -6.00 12.64
CA GLU A 178 7.04 -5.80 12.13
C GLU A 178 6.52 -4.38 12.33
N ALA A 179 7.01 -3.64 13.33
CA ALA A 179 6.65 -2.26 13.64
C ALA A 179 7.27 -1.21 12.70
N ASP A 180 8.32 -1.57 11.97
CA ASP A 180 9.08 -0.67 11.08
C ASP A 180 8.94 -1.01 9.59
N GLN A 181 8.30 -2.14 9.26
CA GLN A 181 7.95 -2.49 7.88
C GLN A 181 7.08 -1.43 7.21
N ILE A 182 7.39 -1.08 5.97
CA ILE A 182 6.59 -0.18 5.13
C ILE A 182 6.25 -0.92 3.84
N VAL A 183 5.12 -0.58 3.20
CA VAL A 183 4.78 -1.13 1.89
C VAL A 183 4.71 0.00 0.88
N VAL A 184 5.44 -0.16 -0.22
CA VAL A 184 5.58 0.86 -1.26
C VAL A 184 4.76 0.49 -2.48
N SER A 185 3.97 1.45 -2.95
CA SER A 185 3.24 1.43 -4.22
C SER A 185 3.78 2.54 -5.13
N PRO A 186 4.40 2.18 -6.26
CA PRO A 186 4.91 3.13 -7.24
C PRO A 186 3.83 4.07 -7.77
N THR A 187 2.62 3.57 -8.06
CA THR A 187 1.54 4.37 -8.67
C THR A 187 0.19 4.19 -7.94
N SER A 188 -0.81 5.00 -8.28
CA SER A 188 -2.21 4.77 -7.90
C SER A 188 -2.86 3.77 -8.86
N TRP A 189 -2.42 2.51 -8.84
CA TRP A 189 -2.83 1.46 -9.79
C TRP A 189 -4.30 1.06 -9.78
N ALA A 190 -5.09 1.58 -8.83
CA ALA A 190 -6.50 1.23 -8.68
C ALA A 190 -7.29 1.52 -9.96
N GLY A 191 -7.63 0.47 -10.72
CA GLY A 191 -8.63 0.54 -11.78
C GLY A 191 -8.30 -0.21 -13.08
N ILE A 192 -7.06 -0.15 -13.60
CA ILE A 192 -6.75 -0.71 -14.94
C ILE A 192 -6.22 -2.15 -14.81
N ILE A 193 -5.16 -2.34 -14.02
CA ILE A 193 -4.51 -3.64 -13.86
C ILE A 193 -5.43 -4.60 -13.11
N ASP A 194 -6.12 -4.14 -12.06
CA ASP A 194 -7.08 -4.96 -11.29
C ASP A 194 -8.15 -5.63 -12.17
N GLN A 195 -8.58 -4.96 -13.25
CA GLN A 195 -9.57 -5.49 -14.19
C GLN A 195 -8.97 -6.45 -15.23
N ALA A 196 -7.65 -6.39 -15.44
CA ALA A 196 -6.91 -7.27 -16.34
C ALA A 196 -6.58 -8.63 -15.67
N LEU A 197 -6.51 -8.67 -14.34
CA LEU A 197 -6.15 -9.89 -13.59
C LEU A 197 -7.25 -10.96 -13.60
N ALA A 198 -6.83 -12.22 -13.55
CA ALA A 198 -7.75 -13.34 -13.38
C ALA A 198 -8.40 -13.35 -11.99
N PRO A 199 -9.65 -13.84 -11.86
CA PRO A 199 -10.27 -14.04 -10.56
C PRO A 199 -9.45 -14.98 -9.65
N PRO A 200 -9.58 -14.87 -8.32
CA PRO A 200 -8.88 -15.73 -7.37
C PRO A 200 -9.04 -17.21 -7.69
N ARG A 201 -7.96 -17.99 -7.50
CA ARG A 201 -7.92 -19.46 -7.72
C ARG A 201 -8.28 -19.92 -9.15
N THR A 202 -8.10 -19.06 -10.15
CA THR A 202 -8.37 -19.40 -11.55
C THR A 202 -7.06 -19.66 -12.30
N LYS A 203 -7.00 -20.73 -13.09
CA LYS A 203 -5.89 -21.01 -14.01
C LYS A 203 -6.36 -20.76 -15.44
N LYS A 204 -6.05 -19.57 -15.96
CA LYS A 204 -6.31 -19.18 -17.35
C LYS A 204 -5.01 -18.70 -17.97
N SER A 205 -4.83 -18.93 -19.26
CA SER A 205 -3.66 -18.42 -20.01
C SER A 205 -3.97 -17.14 -20.78
N TYR A 206 -5.25 -16.77 -20.88
CA TYR A 206 -5.71 -15.59 -21.60
C TYR A 206 -6.94 -14.95 -20.94
N GLN A 207 -6.93 -13.62 -20.85
CA GLN A 207 -8.08 -12.80 -20.47
C GLN A 207 -8.12 -11.51 -21.28
N LYS A 208 -9.33 -11.04 -21.57
CA LYS A 208 -9.57 -9.78 -22.26
C LYS A 208 -10.58 -8.96 -21.46
N SER A 209 -10.23 -7.70 -21.18
CA SER A 209 -11.08 -6.78 -20.43
C SER A 209 -11.20 -5.44 -21.14
N MET A 210 -12.42 -4.89 -21.16
CA MET A 210 -12.67 -3.53 -21.63
C MET A 210 -12.39 -2.55 -20.49
N VAL A 211 -11.48 -1.61 -20.70
CA VAL A 211 -11.11 -0.58 -19.73
C VAL A 211 -11.33 0.81 -20.33
N ALA A 212 -11.51 1.81 -19.48
CA ALA A 212 -11.60 3.20 -19.89
C ALA A 212 -10.43 3.98 -19.25
N ILE A 213 -9.56 4.53 -20.09
CA ILE A 213 -8.36 5.26 -19.66
C ILE A 213 -8.48 6.67 -20.22
N SER A 214 -8.46 7.69 -19.35
CA SER A 214 -8.52 9.10 -19.76
C SER A 214 -9.72 9.45 -20.66
N GLY A 215 -10.86 8.77 -20.46
CA GLY A 215 -12.08 8.93 -21.27
C GLY A 215 -12.08 8.16 -22.60
N THR A 216 -10.99 7.48 -22.94
CA THR A 216 -10.86 6.61 -24.11
C THR A 216 -11.20 5.17 -23.76
N ARG A 217 -11.94 4.49 -24.66
CA ARG A 217 -12.17 3.04 -24.56
C ARG A 217 -10.91 2.32 -25.02
N ALA A 218 -10.41 1.39 -24.20
CA ALA A 218 -9.27 0.55 -24.52
C ALA A 218 -9.58 -0.91 -24.18
N ILE A 219 -8.86 -1.83 -24.80
CA ILE A 219 -8.88 -3.25 -24.48
C ILE A 219 -7.55 -3.59 -23.84
N ILE A 220 -7.60 -4.25 -22.68
CA ILE A 220 -6.41 -4.88 -22.11
C ILE A 220 -6.52 -6.40 -22.30
N GLU A 221 -5.52 -6.96 -22.97
CA GLU A 221 -5.30 -8.38 -23.08
C GLU A 221 -4.23 -8.80 -22.07
N THR A 222 -4.43 -9.95 -21.46
CA THR A 222 -3.51 -10.54 -20.49
C THR A 222 -3.21 -11.95 -20.94
N ARG A 223 -1.94 -12.23 -21.21
CA ARG A 223 -1.45 -13.46 -21.82
C ARG A 223 -0.36 -14.07 -20.96
N SER A 224 -0.29 -15.39 -20.91
CA SER A 224 0.81 -16.12 -20.27
C SER A 224 1.01 -17.43 -20.99
N SER A 225 2.25 -17.90 -21.08
CA SER A 225 2.56 -19.27 -21.52
C SER A 225 2.03 -20.33 -20.54
N LYS A 226 1.85 -19.93 -19.27
CA LYS A 226 1.32 -20.75 -18.18
C LYS A 226 -0.05 -20.23 -17.75
N ALA A 227 -0.18 -19.87 -16.48
CA ALA A 227 -1.34 -19.16 -15.95
C ALA A 227 -1.03 -17.66 -15.82
N ILE A 228 -2.01 -16.82 -16.15
CA ILE A 228 -1.93 -15.38 -15.94
C ILE A 228 -2.05 -15.02 -14.47
N MET A 229 -1.53 -13.85 -14.12
CA MET A 229 -1.67 -13.27 -12.78
C MET A 229 -3.13 -13.22 -12.32
N THR A 230 -3.33 -13.61 -11.06
CA THR A 230 -4.60 -13.48 -10.36
C THR A 230 -4.58 -12.25 -9.43
N VAL A 231 -5.76 -11.84 -8.97
CA VAL A 231 -5.86 -10.75 -7.98
C VAL A 231 -5.07 -11.04 -6.69
N ASP A 232 -4.94 -12.31 -6.29
CA ASP A 232 -4.19 -12.72 -5.11
C ASP A 232 -2.68 -12.45 -5.25
N ASP A 233 -2.16 -12.48 -6.48
CA ASP A 233 -0.76 -12.27 -6.80
C ASP A 233 -0.36 -10.78 -6.71
N MET A 234 -1.34 -9.86 -6.75
CA MET A 234 -1.10 -8.43 -6.62
C MET A 234 -0.40 -8.09 -5.30
N MET A 235 -0.83 -8.67 -4.18
CA MET A 235 -0.17 -8.42 -2.90
C MET A 235 1.28 -8.94 -2.88
N THR A 236 1.59 -10.02 -3.60
CA THR A 236 2.96 -10.52 -3.77
C THR A 236 3.77 -9.56 -4.64
N LEU A 237 3.19 -9.03 -5.71
CA LEU A 237 3.82 -8.02 -6.56
C LEU A 237 4.18 -6.75 -5.75
N PHE A 238 3.28 -6.26 -4.89
CA PHE A 238 3.55 -5.11 -4.01
C PHE A 238 4.65 -5.41 -2.98
N ALA A 239 4.73 -6.65 -2.49
CA ALA A 239 5.84 -7.08 -1.65
C ALA A 239 7.18 -7.01 -2.42
N LEU A 240 7.21 -7.39 -3.70
CA LEU A 240 8.41 -7.30 -4.52
C LEU A 240 8.86 -5.85 -4.76
N PHE A 241 7.93 -4.90 -4.99
CA PHE A 241 8.28 -3.48 -5.10
C PHE A 241 8.90 -2.94 -3.81
N THR A 242 8.30 -3.29 -2.68
CA THR A 242 8.77 -2.88 -1.37
C THR A 242 10.19 -3.38 -1.10
N LEU A 243 10.44 -4.67 -1.33
CA LEU A 243 11.75 -5.28 -1.13
C LEU A 243 12.79 -4.73 -2.11
N THR A 244 12.37 -4.34 -3.32
CA THR A 244 13.24 -3.67 -4.30
C THR A 244 13.69 -2.31 -3.79
N VAL A 245 12.75 -1.47 -3.36
CA VAL A 245 13.08 -0.14 -2.84
C VAL A 245 13.96 -0.24 -1.60
N GLN A 246 13.62 -1.15 -0.66
CA GLN A 246 14.42 -1.37 0.56
C GLN A 246 15.85 -1.84 0.27
N TYR A 247 16.03 -2.70 -0.74
CA TYR A 247 17.36 -3.16 -1.12
C TYR A 247 18.24 -2.02 -1.64
N HIS A 248 17.72 -1.21 -2.57
CA HIS A 248 18.49 -0.10 -3.17
C HIS A 248 18.73 1.04 -2.17
N ASP A 249 17.77 1.32 -1.28
CA ASP A 249 17.91 2.30 -0.20
C ASP A 249 19.02 1.88 0.80
N HIS A 250 19.09 0.60 1.16
CA HIS A 250 20.13 0.10 2.06
C HIS A 250 21.55 0.21 1.49
N HIS A 251 21.71 0.01 0.18
CA HIS A 251 23.01 0.03 -0.49
C HIS A 251 23.35 1.39 -1.10
N LEU A 252 22.57 2.43 -0.80
CA LEU A 252 22.73 3.75 -1.40
C LEU A 252 24.12 4.34 -1.09
N ALA A 253 24.55 4.27 0.17
CA ALA A 253 25.89 4.70 0.58
C ALA A 253 27.03 3.94 -0.12
N ASP A 254 26.83 2.65 -0.42
CA ASP A 254 27.82 1.83 -1.14
C ASP A 254 27.92 2.26 -2.61
N TYR A 255 26.80 2.61 -3.24
CA TYR A 255 26.76 3.12 -4.61
C TYR A 255 27.53 4.45 -4.73
N GLU A 256 27.36 5.35 -3.75
CA GLU A 256 28.09 6.61 -3.67
C GLU A 256 29.60 6.40 -3.52
N LEU A 257 30.01 5.61 -2.51
CA LEU A 257 31.42 5.35 -2.21
C LEU A 257 32.17 4.71 -3.38
N GLN A 258 31.49 3.89 -4.18
CA GLN A 258 32.09 3.17 -5.31
C GLN A 258 31.84 3.84 -6.67
N SER A 259 31.12 4.97 -6.72
CA SER A 259 30.69 5.64 -7.95
C SER A 259 30.02 4.66 -8.94
N ARG A 260 29.25 3.70 -8.44
CA ARG A 260 28.57 2.69 -9.24
C ARG A 260 27.14 3.13 -9.52
N HIS A 261 26.72 3.07 -10.78
CA HIS A 261 25.30 3.22 -11.12
C HIS A 261 24.46 2.10 -10.51
N MET A 262 23.28 2.43 -10.00
CA MET A 262 22.32 1.43 -9.51
C MET A 262 21.93 0.49 -10.65
N SER A 263 22.26 -0.79 -10.49
CA SER A 263 21.89 -1.79 -11.47
C SER A 263 20.42 -2.19 -11.30
N ASN A 264 19.69 -2.38 -12.40
CA ASN A 264 18.37 -3.01 -12.42
C ASN A 264 18.45 -4.54 -12.15
N LYS A 265 19.10 -4.91 -11.05
CA LYS A 265 19.24 -6.27 -10.54
C LYS A 265 19.04 -6.21 -9.04
N THR A 266 17.99 -6.88 -8.58
CA THR A 266 17.57 -6.82 -7.18
C THR A 266 17.49 -8.23 -6.61
N PRO A 267 18.41 -8.63 -5.72
CA PRO A 267 18.34 -9.92 -5.04
C PRO A 267 17.31 -9.90 -3.90
N ILE A 268 16.43 -10.90 -3.86
CA ILE A 268 15.34 -11.04 -2.90
C ILE A 268 15.25 -12.49 -2.42
N TYR A 269 15.24 -12.71 -1.10
CA TYR A 269 14.98 -14.02 -0.53
C TYR A 269 13.49 -14.30 -0.38
N ILE A 270 13.10 -15.57 -0.60
CA ILE A 270 11.71 -16.00 -0.43
C ILE A 270 11.21 -15.85 1.00
N THR A 271 12.10 -15.95 1.99
CA THR A 271 11.78 -15.77 3.41
C THR A 271 11.31 -14.35 3.71
N ASP A 272 11.88 -13.36 3.03
CA ASP A 272 11.55 -11.95 3.23
C ASP A 272 10.18 -11.63 2.63
N ILE A 273 9.87 -12.23 1.48
CA ILE A 273 8.54 -12.16 0.86
C ILE A 273 7.49 -12.79 1.79
N LEU A 274 7.79 -13.95 2.38
CA LEU A 274 6.89 -14.62 3.33
C LEU A 274 6.65 -13.79 4.59
N ALA A 275 7.71 -13.19 5.14
CA ALA A 275 7.64 -12.32 6.31
C ALA A 275 6.75 -11.10 6.02
N LEU A 276 6.96 -10.41 4.90
CA LEU A 276 6.16 -9.24 4.52
C LEU A 276 4.69 -9.61 4.22
N ARG A 277 4.44 -10.80 3.66
CA ARG A 277 3.09 -11.34 3.44
C ARG A 277 2.43 -11.91 4.70
N GLY A 278 3.13 -11.96 5.83
CA GLY A 278 2.65 -12.54 7.09
C GLY A 278 2.31 -14.04 6.98
N LYS A 279 2.99 -14.77 6.08
CA LYS A 279 2.80 -16.21 5.90
C LYS A 279 3.83 -16.97 6.73
N LYS A 280 3.38 -17.99 7.47
CA LYS A 280 4.29 -18.88 8.21
C LYS A 280 5.19 -19.63 7.25
N ASP A 281 6.49 -19.60 7.52
CA ASP A 281 7.47 -20.32 6.71
C ASP A 281 7.20 -21.83 6.75
N SER A 282 6.76 -22.36 5.61
CA SER A 282 6.41 -23.77 5.42
C SER A 282 6.56 -24.12 3.94
N GLY A 283 6.76 -25.40 3.64
CA GLY A 283 6.89 -25.89 2.25
C GLY A 283 5.74 -25.39 1.35
N PRO A 284 4.46 -25.63 1.70
CA PRO A 284 3.34 -25.16 0.91
C PRO A 284 3.25 -23.64 0.77
N ALA A 285 3.65 -22.88 1.80
CA ALA A 285 3.66 -21.42 1.71
C ALA A 285 4.76 -20.93 0.74
N ARG A 286 5.95 -21.55 0.78
CA ARG A 286 7.02 -21.26 -0.20
C ARG A 286 6.56 -21.60 -1.61
N ASP A 287 5.93 -22.75 -1.81
CA ASP A 287 5.43 -23.17 -3.13
C ASP A 287 4.33 -22.21 -3.63
N SER A 288 3.42 -21.77 -2.76
CA SER A 288 2.42 -20.75 -3.12
C SER A 288 3.04 -19.43 -3.56
N ILE A 289 4.09 -18.96 -2.88
CA ILE A 289 4.80 -17.73 -3.28
C ILE A 289 5.57 -17.93 -4.59
N ARG A 290 6.21 -19.10 -4.78
CA ARG A 290 6.89 -19.46 -6.04
C ARG A 290 5.92 -19.44 -7.21
N GLU A 291 4.75 -20.04 -7.06
CA GLU A 291 3.70 -20.01 -8.08
C GLU A 291 3.20 -18.59 -8.36
N SER A 292 3.06 -17.74 -7.33
CA SER A 292 2.70 -16.33 -7.52
C SER A 292 3.77 -15.57 -8.31
N ILE A 293 5.05 -15.76 -7.98
CA ILE A 293 6.16 -15.13 -8.70
C ILE A 293 6.25 -15.65 -10.14
N ASP A 294 6.04 -16.95 -10.36
CA ASP A 294 6.01 -17.55 -11.70
C ASP A 294 4.87 -16.95 -12.55
N ARG A 295 3.67 -16.76 -11.97
CA ARG A 295 2.57 -16.07 -12.68
C ARG A 295 2.89 -14.61 -12.96
N ILE A 296 3.49 -13.88 -12.01
CA ILE A 296 3.92 -12.49 -12.20
C ILE A 296 4.97 -12.40 -13.30
N GLU A 297 5.92 -13.33 -13.28
CA GLU A 297 6.95 -13.44 -14.28
C GLU A 297 6.30 -13.67 -15.63
N PHE A 298 5.57 -14.75 -15.89
CA PHE A 298 5.14 -15.11 -17.25
C PHE A 298 3.92 -14.34 -17.80
N THR A 299 3.40 -13.35 -17.08
CA THR A 299 2.22 -12.58 -17.54
C THR A 299 2.61 -11.34 -18.33
N ASP A 300 2.17 -11.31 -19.58
CA ASP A 300 2.25 -10.16 -20.48
C ASP A 300 0.92 -9.40 -20.50
N PHE A 301 0.99 -8.07 -20.40
CA PHE A 301 -0.14 -7.16 -20.55
C PHE A 301 -0.02 -6.44 -21.88
N GLN A 302 -1.11 -6.38 -22.63
CA GLN A 302 -1.18 -5.64 -23.88
C GLN A 302 -2.40 -4.72 -23.87
N LEU A 303 -2.16 -3.42 -23.92
CA LEU A 303 -3.18 -2.38 -23.93
C LEU A 303 -3.37 -1.86 -25.36
N HIS A 304 -4.59 -1.94 -25.86
CA HIS A 304 -4.99 -1.47 -27.19
C HIS A 304 -5.95 -0.29 -27.07
N GLU A 305 -5.57 0.89 -27.54
CA GLU A 305 -6.45 2.05 -27.60
C GLU A 305 -7.41 1.92 -28.79
N LEU A 306 -8.73 1.96 -28.52
CA LEU A 306 -9.74 1.78 -29.57
C LEU A 306 -10.12 3.06 -30.29
N THR A 307 -9.71 4.23 -29.79
CA THR A 307 -9.94 5.50 -30.47
C THR A 307 -8.63 6.00 -31.03
N GLY A 308 -8.51 6.03 -32.36
CA GLY A 308 -7.35 6.61 -33.03
C GLY A 308 -7.29 8.11 -32.74
N ARG A 309 -6.32 8.51 -31.93
CA ARG A 309 -6.03 9.92 -31.60
C ARG A 309 -4.54 10.22 -31.71
N TRP A 310 -3.75 9.22 -32.08
CA TRP A 310 -2.32 9.39 -32.20
C TRP A 310 -2.04 10.11 -33.52
N LEU A 311 -1.72 11.40 -33.41
CA LEU A 311 -1.37 12.27 -34.52
C LEU A 311 0.15 12.19 -34.72
N SER A 312 0.58 11.38 -35.68
CA SER A 312 1.90 11.53 -36.28
C SER A 312 1.74 12.18 -37.66
N GLU A 313 2.74 12.89 -38.15
CA GLU A 313 2.69 13.56 -39.48
C GLU A 313 2.27 12.59 -40.61
N ASN A 314 2.59 11.30 -40.48
CA ASN A 314 2.28 10.27 -41.48
C ASN A 314 1.06 9.39 -41.13
N MET A 315 0.55 9.43 -39.89
CA MET A 315 -0.65 8.72 -39.46
C MET A 315 -1.45 9.63 -38.52
N PRO A 316 -2.42 10.42 -39.04
CA PRO A 316 -3.24 11.32 -38.25
C PRO A 316 -4.31 10.60 -37.41
N GLU A 317 -4.66 9.35 -37.75
CA GLU A 317 -5.59 8.48 -37.00
C GLU A 317 -4.90 7.17 -36.56
N GLY A 318 -3.73 7.28 -35.94
CA GLY A 318 -2.98 6.12 -35.46
C GLY A 318 -3.64 5.42 -34.26
N PHE A 319 -3.58 4.09 -34.24
CA PHE A 319 -3.99 3.26 -33.11
C PHE A 319 -2.76 2.81 -32.32
N LYS A 320 -2.67 3.20 -31.05
CA LYS A 320 -1.57 2.80 -30.17
C LYS A 320 -1.86 1.44 -29.53
N SER A 321 -0.86 0.57 -29.53
CA SER A 321 -0.85 -0.66 -28.74
C SER A 321 0.44 -0.72 -27.94
N ASP A 322 0.32 -0.89 -26.63
CA ASP A 322 1.45 -0.98 -25.72
C ASP A 322 1.48 -2.38 -25.08
N ARG A 323 2.64 -3.02 -25.10
CA ARG A 323 2.84 -4.36 -24.53
C ARG A 323 3.95 -4.30 -23.50
N PHE A 324 3.61 -4.60 -22.25
CA PHE A 324 4.55 -4.56 -21.15
C PHE A 324 4.43 -5.82 -20.27
N ARG A 325 5.50 -6.05 -19.51
CA ARG A 325 5.66 -7.12 -18.53
C ARG A 325 6.32 -6.52 -17.31
N PHE A 326 6.04 -7.00 -16.10
CA PHE A 326 6.67 -6.45 -14.90
C PHE A 326 8.14 -6.84 -14.79
N LEU A 327 8.44 -8.13 -14.97
CA LEU A 327 9.79 -8.68 -14.86
C LEU A 327 10.33 -8.95 -16.26
N ALA A 328 11.37 -8.23 -16.66
CA ALA A 328 12.07 -8.48 -17.93
C ALA A 328 12.87 -9.78 -17.86
N ARG A 329 13.46 -10.09 -16.69
CA ARG A 329 14.24 -11.30 -16.46
C ARG A 329 14.26 -11.67 -14.97
N THR A 330 14.19 -12.97 -14.70
CA THR A 330 14.40 -13.52 -13.36
C THR A 330 15.59 -14.47 -13.40
N ILE A 331 16.53 -14.32 -12.47
CA ILE A 331 17.61 -15.30 -12.24
C ILE A 331 17.36 -15.93 -10.88
N THR A 332 17.36 -17.26 -10.82
CA THR A 332 16.94 -17.99 -9.63
C THR A 332 18.06 -18.88 -9.08
N ALA A 333 18.15 -18.97 -7.75
CA ALA A 333 19.01 -19.91 -7.07
C ALA A 333 18.15 -20.90 -6.26
N SER A 334 18.27 -22.19 -6.58
CA SER A 334 17.53 -23.28 -5.93
C SER A 334 18.44 -24.13 -5.06
N GLU A 335 17.91 -24.65 -3.95
CA GLU A 335 18.62 -25.64 -3.10
C GLU A 335 18.51 -27.06 -3.67
N GLU A 336 17.34 -27.37 -4.23
CA GLU A 336 17.07 -28.66 -4.85
C GLU A 336 17.45 -28.62 -6.34
N ALA A 337 17.94 -29.75 -6.85
CA ALA A 337 18.17 -29.91 -8.28
C ALA A 337 16.84 -29.77 -9.05
N PRO A 338 16.87 -29.25 -10.30
CA PRO A 338 15.69 -29.21 -11.15
C PRO A 338 15.10 -30.61 -11.32
N GLN A 339 13.78 -30.73 -11.20
CA GLN A 339 13.04 -31.99 -11.36
C GLN A 339 12.10 -31.87 -12.55
N GLU A 340 11.96 -32.93 -13.31
CA GLU A 340 10.96 -33.01 -14.37
C GLU A 340 9.59 -33.32 -13.74
N GLY A 341 8.59 -32.50 -14.05
CA GLY A 341 7.21 -32.69 -13.62
C GLY A 341 6.51 -33.79 -14.42
N GLU A 342 5.32 -34.18 -13.97
CA GLU A 342 4.47 -35.15 -14.69
C GLU A 342 4.03 -34.66 -16.09
N ASP A 343 4.08 -33.35 -16.29
CA ASP A 343 3.80 -32.62 -17.53
C ASP A 343 5.02 -32.56 -18.47
N GLY A 344 6.18 -33.09 -18.06
CA GLY A 344 7.45 -32.98 -18.79
C GLY A 344 8.10 -31.59 -18.67
N GLU A 345 7.53 -30.68 -17.87
CA GLU A 345 8.11 -29.37 -17.63
C GLU A 345 9.11 -29.42 -16.47
N ILE A 346 10.21 -28.67 -16.60
CA ILE A 346 11.20 -28.56 -15.53
C ILE A 346 10.64 -27.69 -14.40
N ARG A 347 10.55 -28.27 -13.21
CA ARG A 347 10.17 -27.60 -11.96
C ARG A 347 11.40 -27.30 -11.11
N ILE A 348 11.53 -26.04 -10.73
CA ILE A 348 12.60 -25.55 -9.86
C ILE A 348 12.01 -25.02 -8.55
N LYS A 349 12.77 -25.14 -7.46
CA LYS A 349 12.38 -24.63 -6.13
C LYS A 349 13.35 -23.57 -5.64
N PRO A 350 13.24 -22.35 -6.18
CA PRO A 350 14.14 -21.27 -5.81
C PRO A 350 13.93 -20.79 -4.38
N ASN A 351 15.01 -20.31 -3.78
CA ASN A 351 15.04 -19.64 -2.47
C ASN A 351 15.53 -18.19 -2.59
N LEU A 352 16.31 -17.88 -3.62
CA LEU A 352 16.80 -16.54 -3.96
C LEU A 352 16.36 -16.19 -5.39
N TYR A 353 15.84 -14.98 -5.55
CA TYR A 353 15.43 -14.40 -6.82
C TYR A 353 16.24 -13.13 -7.07
N ILE A 354 16.93 -13.04 -8.20
CA ILE A 354 17.49 -11.78 -8.69
C ILE A 354 16.53 -11.27 -9.75
N LEU A 355 15.78 -10.24 -9.40
CA LEU A 355 14.78 -9.61 -10.25
C LEU A 355 15.41 -8.55 -11.13
N VAL A 356 15.06 -8.56 -12.41
CA VAL A 356 15.31 -7.49 -13.38
C VAL A 356 13.95 -6.99 -13.83
N TRP A 357 13.60 -5.77 -13.41
CA TRP A 357 12.34 -5.13 -13.78
C TRP A 357 12.37 -4.68 -15.24
N GLU A 358 11.20 -4.46 -15.85
CA GLU A 358 11.15 -3.78 -17.14
C GLU A 358 11.81 -2.39 -17.04
N PRO A 359 12.69 -2.00 -17.98
CA PRO A 359 13.50 -0.79 -17.83
C PRO A 359 12.70 0.49 -17.61
N SER A 360 11.63 0.69 -18.38
CA SER A 360 10.79 1.90 -18.27
C SER A 360 10.14 1.98 -16.89
N PHE A 361 9.64 0.85 -16.39
CA PHE A 361 9.07 0.72 -15.06
C PHE A 361 10.11 0.86 -13.94
N PHE A 362 11.33 0.35 -14.13
CA PHE A 362 12.42 0.51 -13.17
C PHE A 362 12.85 1.98 -13.07
N GLU A 363 13.04 2.66 -14.20
CA GLU A 363 13.34 4.09 -14.21
C GLU A 363 12.20 4.90 -13.59
N GLU A 364 10.94 4.54 -13.86
CA GLU A 364 9.78 5.14 -13.20
C GLU A 364 9.81 4.93 -11.67
N LEU A 365 10.19 3.74 -11.21
CA LEU A 365 10.39 3.46 -9.79
C LEU A 365 11.47 4.38 -9.19
N LEU A 366 12.55 4.67 -9.92
CA LEU A 366 13.66 5.50 -9.45
C LEU A 366 13.39 7.02 -9.53
N THR A 367 12.68 7.47 -10.56
CA THR A 367 12.51 8.90 -10.88
C THR A 367 11.31 9.55 -10.19
N ARG A 368 10.31 8.77 -9.77
CA ARG A 368 9.11 9.29 -9.11
C ARG A 368 9.44 10.08 -7.85
N ASP A 369 8.85 11.27 -7.72
CA ASP A 369 9.06 12.15 -6.56
C ASP A 369 8.66 11.51 -5.23
N TYR A 370 7.57 10.74 -5.26
CA TYR A 370 6.93 10.19 -4.07
C TYR A 370 6.47 8.77 -4.33
N PHE A 371 6.73 7.91 -3.36
CA PHE A 371 6.09 6.62 -3.25
C PHE A 371 4.82 6.73 -2.42
N PHE A 372 3.81 5.96 -2.80
CA PHE A 372 2.63 5.82 -1.97
C PHE A 372 2.84 4.70 -0.95
N LEU A 373 2.49 4.97 0.30
CA LEU A 373 2.65 4.00 1.37
C LEU A 373 1.33 3.28 1.66
N PHE A 374 1.43 1.98 1.90
CA PHE A 374 0.34 1.13 2.36
C PHE A 374 0.70 0.61 3.77
N PRO A 375 -0.30 0.42 4.65
CA PRO A 375 -0.08 -0.28 5.91
C PRO A 375 0.41 -1.71 5.64
N PRO A 376 1.51 -2.18 6.23
CA PRO A 376 2.02 -3.54 5.98
C PRO A 376 1.02 -4.63 6.34
N GLU A 377 0.13 -4.35 7.29
CA GLU A 377 -0.93 -5.27 7.71
C GLU A 377 -1.93 -5.57 6.58
N ILE A 378 -2.08 -4.67 5.59
CA ILE A 378 -2.99 -4.89 4.46
C ILE A 378 -2.52 -6.03 3.55
N LEU A 379 -1.20 -6.25 3.45
CA LEU A 379 -0.63 -7.35 2.68
C LEU A 379 -0.85 -8.71 3.34
N ARG A 380 -1.36 -8.75 4.58
CA ARG A 380 -1.68 -10.00 5.29
C ARG A 380 -3.16 -10.37 5.17
N GLN A 381 -3.97 -9.47 4.63
CA GLN A 381 -5.42 -9.62 4.57
C GLN A 381 -5.91 -10.46 3.38
N HIS A 382 -7.20 -10.74 3.40
CA HIS A 382 -7.90 -11.32 2.26
C HIS A 382 -7.92 -10.35 1.07
N THR A 383 -7.85 -10.89 -0.14
CA THR A 383 -7.76 -10.14 -1.40
C THR A 383 -8.86 -9.11 -1.59
N LEU A 384 -10.10 -9.42 -1.22
CA LEU A 384 -11.21 -8.46 -1.30
C LEU A 384 -11.03 -7.25 -0.37
N VAL A 385 -10.42 -7.45 0.80
CA VAL A 385 -10.12 -6.37 1.75
C VAL A 385 -9.00 -5.49 1.20
N PHE A 386 -7.97 -6.10 0.61
CA PHE A 386 -6.90 -5.38 -0.08
C PHE A 386 -7.43 -4.54 -1.25
N GLN A 387 -8.29 -5.11 -2.10
CA GLN A 387 -8.93 -4.39 -3.20
C GLN A 387 -9.82 -3.24 -2.71
N LEU A 388 -10.60 -3.47 -1.66
CA LEU A 388 -11.44 -2.45 -1.04
C LEU A 388 -10.60 -1.27 -0.53
N TYR A 389 -9.52 -1.55 0.19
CA TYR A 389 -8.59 -0.53 0.68
C TYR A 389 -7.98 0.27 -0.47
N THR A 390 -7.43 -0.42 -1.48
CA THR A 390 -6.82 0.21 -2.67
C THR A 390 -7.82 1.11 -3.41
N PHE A 391 -9.09 0.68 -3.51
CA PHE A 391 -10.17 1.46 -4.10
C PHE A 391 -10.51 2.73 -3.31
N PHE A 392 -10.66 2.62 -1.98
CA PHE A 392 -10.88 3.79 -1.12
C PHE A 392 -9.72 4.76 -1.17
N ARG A 393 -8.49 4.26 -1.25
CA ARG A 393 -7.27 5.08 -1.41
C ARG A 393 -7.31 5.96 -2.65
N SER A 394 -7.82 5.44 -3.77
CA SER A 394 -8.01 6.21 -5.00
C SER A 394 -9.20 7.17 -4.91
N ARG A 395 -10.35 6.68 -4.45
CA ARG A 395 -11.63 7.41 -4.46
C ARG A 395 -11.73 8.51 -3.39
N MET A 396 -11.22 8.26 -2.19
CA MET A 396 -11.30 9.17 -1.03
C MET A 396 -10.17 10.20 -0.99
N SER A 397 -9.29 10.23 -1.99
CA SER A 397 -8.16 11.15 -2.07
C SER A 397 -8.53 12.63 -1.88
N ARG A 398 -9.77 13.02 -2.23
CA ARG A 398 -10.31 14.38 -2.09
C ARG A 398 -11.66 14.45 -1.34
N ARG A 399 -12.12 13.34 -0.75
CA ARG A 399 -13.43 13.24 -0.07
C ARG A 399 -13.23 12.80 1.38
N GLY A 400 -13.76 13.57 2.33
CA GLY A 400 -13.73 13.21 3.75
C GLY A 400 -14.81 12.21 4.17
N HIS A 401 -15.93 12.18 3.43
CA HIS A 401 -17.05 11.29 3.67
C HIS A 401 -17.68 10.86 2.33
N ASP A 402 -18.14 9.62 2.23
CA ASP A 402 -18.90 9.08 1.10
C ASP A 402 -19.82 7.96 1.61
N SER A 403 -20.87 7.66 0.87
CA SER A 403 -21.76 6.51 1.15
C SER A 403 -21.96 5.73 -0.14
N MET A 404 -21.84 4.40 -0.07
CA MET A 404 -21.99 3.52 -1.22
C MET A 404 -22.80 2.29 -0.85
N LEU A 405 -23.53 1.74 -1.83
CA LEU A 405 -24.12 0.42 -1.68
C LEU A 405 -23.06 -0.66 -1.92
N LEU A 406 -23.18 -1.76 -1.20
CA LEU A 406 -22.30 -2.91 -1.38
C LEU A 406 -22.43 -3.49 -2.80
N SER A 407 -23.62 -3.38 -3.42
CA SER A 407 -23.86 -3.75 -4.82
C SER A 407 -23.08 -2.89 -5.81
N GLU A 408 -22.91 -1.60 -5.54
CA GLU A 408 -22.04 -0.72 -6.33
C GLU A 408 -20.57 -1.08 -6.14
N LEU A 409 -20.14 -1.40 -4.92
CA LEU A 409 -18.79 -1.88 -4.65
C LEU A 409 -18.50 -3.18 -5.42
N ASN A 410 -19.46 -4.10 -5.53
CA ASN A 410 -19.31 -5.30 -6.34
C ASN A 410 -19.03 -4.96 -7.82
N GLN A 411 -19.77 -4.02 -8.40
CA GLN A 411 -19.56 -3.59 -9.80
C GLN A 411 -18.24 -2.85 -10.03
N LYS A 412 -17.64 -2.26 -9.00
CA LYS A 412 -16.37 -1.52 -9.10
C LYS A 412 -15.16 -2.40 -8.81
N LEU A 413 -15.27 -3.31 -7.84
CA LEU A 413 -14.15 -4.16 -7.37
C LEU A 413 -14.11 -5.50 -8.09
N ALA A 414 -15.27 -6.12 -8.34
CA ALA A 414 -15.34 -7.55 -8.65
C ALA A 414 -16.52 -7.91 -9.57
N ARG A 415 -16.62 -7.27 -10.75
CA ARG A 415 -17.70 -7.51 -11.73
C ARG A 415 -17.93 -8.98 -12.10
N ASN A 416 -16.87 -9.78 -12.03
CA ASN A 416 -16.89 -11.20 -12.40
C ASN A 416 -17.31 -12.13 -11.25
N ILE A 417 -17.52 -11.60 -10.04
CA ILE A 417 -17.94 -12.37 -8.87
C ILE A 417 -19.45 -12.19 -8.66
N GLU A 418 -20.14 -13.31 -8.47
CA GLU A 418 -21.56 -13.30 -8.15
C GLU A 418 -21.82 -12.54 -6.84
N TRP A 419 -22.85 -11.70 -6.84
CA TRP A 419 -23.27 -10.88 -5.69
C TRP A 419 -23.28 -11.64 -4.36
N ARG A 420 -23.87 -12.85 -4.34
CA ARG A 420 -23.99 -13.65 -3.12
C ARG A 420 -22.65 -14.05 -2.53
N ARG A 421 -21.69 -14.43 -3.38
CA ARG A 421 -20.33 -14.79 -2.93
C ARG A 421 -19.59 -13.55 -2.48
N PHE A 422 -19.64 -12.48 -3.26
CA PHE A 422 -18.99 -11.20 -2.94
C PHE A 422 -19.47 -10.65 -1.59
N SER A 423 -20.78 -10.52 -1.39
CA SER A 423 -21.37 -10.02 -0.14
C SER A 423 -21.02 -10.91 1.04
N THR A 424 -21.16 -12.24 0.91
CA THR A 424 -20.87 -13.18 2.01
C THR A 424 -19.39 -13.14 2.40
N ASP A 425 -18.48 -13.19 1.43
CA ASP A 425 -17.04 -13.20 1.69
C ASP A 425 -16.57 -11.85 2.24
N LEU A 426 -16.96 -10.73 1.61
CA LEU A 426 -16.53 -9.40 2.05
C LEU A 426 -17.06 -9.06 3.45
N ILE A 427 -18.35 -9.31 3.73
CA ILE A 427 -18.92 -9.06 5.07
C ILE A 427 -18.28 -9.97 6.12
N ARG A 428 -18.00 -11.24 5.78
CA ARG A 428 -17.30 -12.16 6.71
C ARG A 428 -15.91 -11.63 7.07
N GLU A 429 -15.13 -11.20 6.08
CA GLU A 429 -13.78 -10.70 6.34
C GLU A 429 -13.80 -9.34 7.07
N LEU A 430 -14.74 -8.45 6.74
CA LEU A 430 -14.90 -7.18 7.46
C LEU A 430 -15.35 -7.39 8.91
N LYS A 431 -16.24 -8.36 9.18
CA LYS A 431 -16.64 -8.72 10.54
C LYS A 431 -15.49 -9.27 11.39
N LYS A 432 -14.50 -9.95 10.78
CA LYS A 432 -13.29 -10.40 11.49
C LYS A 432 -12.38 -9.23 11.90
N LEU A 433 -12.42 -8.14 11.15
CA LEU A 433 -11.64 -6.91 11.39
C LEU A 433 -12.36 -5.93 12.32
N ALA A 434 -13.64 -6.17 12.64
CA ALA A 434 -14.42 -5.32 13.54
C ALA A 434 -13.98 -5.54 15.00
N GLU A 435 -13.58 -4.47 15.69
CA GLU A 435 -13.32 -4.47 17.12
C GLU A 435 -14.59 -4.03 17.88
N GLY A 436 -15.22 -4.91 18.68
CA GLY A 436 -16.36 -4.56 19.54
C GLY A 436 -17.60 -5.47 19.42
N LYS A 437 -18.74 -5.00 19.93
CA LYS A 437 -20.03 -5.73 19.86
C LYS A 437 -20.55 -5.72 18.42
N VAL A 438 -20.27 -6.79 17.68
CA VAL A 438 -20.85 -7.05 16.36
C VAL A 438 -22.32 -7.41 16.54
N THR A 439 -23.22 -6.48 16.26
CA THR A 439 -24.65 -6.78 16.07
C THR A 439 -24.87 -7.30 14.66
N GLU A 440 -25.78 -8.26 14.45
CA GLU A 440 -26.07 -8.81 13.12
C GLU A 440 -26.51 -7.74 12.11
N SER A 441 -27.08 -6.63 12.60
CA SER A 441 -27.64 -5.52 11.84
C SER A 441 -26.73 -4.29 11.71
N LEU A 442 -25.68 -4.12 12.51
CA LEU A 442 -24.81 -2.95 12.45
C LEU A 442 -23.45 -3.30 13.03
N PHE A 443 -22.40 -3.04 12.26
CA PHE A 443 -21.04 -3.12 12.74
C PHE A 443 -20.17 -2.05 12.08
N ALA A 444 -19.20 -1.55 12.85
CA ALA A 444 -18.22 -0.59 12.39
C ALA A 444 -16.86 -1.28 12.25
N VAL A 445 -16.10 -0.90 11.23
CA VAL A 445 -14.76 -1.44 10.95
C VAL A 445 -13.82 -0.29 10.68
N ASN A 446 -12.69 -0.27 11.38
CA ASN A 446 -11.59 0.61 11.03
C ASN A 446 -10.68 -0.08 10.01
N LEU A 447 -10.76 0.34 8.75
CA LEU A 447 -9.92 -0.16 7.67
C LEU A 447 -8.66 0.72 7.53
N TRP A 448 -7.87 0.77 8.60
CA TRP A 448 -6.63 1.55 8.73
C TRP A 448 -6.81 3.03 8.34
N GLY A 449 -7.75 3.71 9.01
CA GLY A 449 -8.10 5.12 8.84
C GLY A 449 -9.31 5.39 7.95
N TYR A 450 -9.81 4.37 7.23
CA TYR A 450 -11.14 4.40 6.64
C TYR A 450 -12.14 3.75 7.58
N HIS A 451 -12.91 4.56 8.30
CA HIS A 451 -13.97 4.10 9.20
C HIS A 451 -15.20 3.75 8.38
N LEU A 452 -15.57 2.48 8.40
CA LEU A 452 -16.72 1.94 7.70
C LEU A 452 -17.84 1.69 8.70
N THR A 453 -19.03 2.22 8.43
CA THR A 453 -20.26 1.84 9.12
C THR A 453 -21.13 1.07 8.14
N ILE A 454 -21.42 -0.19 8.46
CA ILE A 454 -22.14 -1.09 7.56
C ILE A 454 -23.51 -1.38 8.16
N SER A 455 -24.56 -0.92 7.48
CA SER A 455 -25.96 -1.12 7.84
C SER A 455 -26.71 -1.83 6.70
N PRO A 456 -27.73 -2.65 6.99
CA PRO A 456 -28.61 -3.17 5.97
C PRO A 456 -29.37 -2.01 5.33
N ALA A 457 -29.47 -2.00 4.00
CA ALA A 457 -30.24 -1.01 3.28
C ALA A 457 -31.74 -1.18 3.59
N GLU A 458 -32.43 -0.08 3.92
CA GLU A 458 -33.88 -0.08 4.16
C GLU A 458 -34.63 -0.13 2.81
N GLY A 459 -35.32 -1.24 2.52
CA GLY A 459 -36.27 -1.31 1.39
C GLY A 459 -36.41 -2.67 0.71
N LYS A 460 -37.67 -3.17 0.71
CA LYS A 460 -38.24 -4.39 0.10
C LYS A 460 -37.54 -5.72 0.40
N ALA A 461 -38.36 -6.68 0.85
CA ALA A 461 -38.05 -8.09 1.02
C ALA A 461 -37.64 -8.76 -0.31
N SER A 462 -36.45 -8.43 -0.80
CA SER A 462 -35.73 -9.23 -1.79
C SER A 462 -35.17 -10.47 -1.08
N ARG A 463 -34.99 -11.55 -1.84
CA ARG A 463 -34.36 -12.81 -1.37
C ARG A 463 -32.95 -12.60 -0.79
N TYR A 464 -32.32 -11.45 -1.07
CA TYR A 464 -31.01 -11.06 -0.56
C TYR A 464 -31.02 -9.59 -0.11
N GLN A 465 -30.53 -9.34 1.10
CA GLN A 465 -30.43 -8.00 1.70
C GLN A 465 -29.17 -7.30 1.18
N ASP A 466 -29.30 -6.04 0.74
CA ASP A 466 -28.16 -5.19 0.38
C ASP A 466 -27.66 -4.43 1.61
N TYR A 467 -26.42 -3.95 1.58
CA TYR A 467 -25.79 -3.21 2.66
C TYR A 467 -25.38 -1.82 2.19
N GLN A 468 -25.68 -0.82 3.01
CA GLN A 468 -25.14 0.52 2.90
C GLN A 468 -23.80 0.58 3.65
N VAL A 469 -22.78 1.10 2.98
CA VAL A 469 -21.43 1.29 3.52
C VAL A 469 -21.17 2.78 3.58
N GLU A 470 -21.28 3.34 4.78
CA GLU A 470 -20.87 4.72 5.04
C GLU A 470 -19.37 4.73 5.34
N ILE A 471 -18.65 5.64 4.68
CA ILE A 471 -17.20 5.70 4.71
C ILE A 471 -16.80 7.07 5.23
N LYS A 472 -16.04 7.09 6.33
CA LYS A 472 -15.44 8.29 6.88
C LYS A 472 -13.92 8.14 6.83
N CYS A 473 -13.26 9.08 6.16
CA CYS A 473 -11.81 9.10 6.01
C CYS A 473 -11.20 9.96 7.13
N ASP A 474 -10.36 9.34 7.96
CA ASP A 474 -9.48 10.03 8.91
C ASP A 474 -8.05 10.03 8.34
N ALA A 475 -7.64 11.15 7.74
CA ALA A 475 -6.34 11.23 7.06
C ALA A 475 -5.15 11.08 7.99
N ASP A 476 -5.26 11.57 9.22
CA ASP A 476 -4.18 11.51 10.21
C ASP A 476 -3.93 10.05 10.60
N GLU A 477 -5.01 9.28 10.75
CA GLU A 477 -4.95 7.85 11.03
C GLU A 477 -4.45 7.03 9.83
N VAL A 478 -4.89 7.36 8.61
CA VAL A 478 -4.40 6.73 7.37
C VAL A 478 -2.87 6.94 7.23
N ILE A 479 -2.37 8.13 7.56
CA ILE A 479 -0.93 8.45 7.58
C ILE A 479 -0.20 7.67 8.67
N ARG A 480 -0.76 7.63 9.89
CA ARG A 480 -0.19 6.91 11.03
C ARG A 480 -0.04 5.41 10.76
N PHE A 481 -1.08 4.75 10.26
CA PHE A 481 -1.02 3.32 9.95
C PHE A 481 -0.14 3.01 8.73
N SER A 482 -0.02 3.95 7.80
CA SER A 482 0.92 3.83 6.67
C SER A 482 2.36 4.17 7.07
N ARG A 483 2.60 4.54 8.33
CA ARG A 483 3.91 4.87 8.93
C ARG A 483 4.64 5.99 8.17
N ALA A 484 3.88 6.89 7.54
CA ALA A 484 4.42 8.02 6.80
C ALA A 484 4.80 9.16 7.78
N LYS A 485 5.98 9.76 7.60
CA LYS A 485 6.51 10.83 8.49
C LYS A 485 6.02 12.24 8.13
N MET A 486 5.49 12.48 6.93
CA MET A 486 5.12 13.82 6.47
C MET A 486 3.72 13.89 5.85
N TYR A 487 3.03 15.00 6.12
CA TYR A 487 2.01 15.55 5.22
C TYR A 487 2.75 16.18 4.03
N ASN A 488 2.27 15.99 2.80
CA ASN A 488 2.76 16.80 1.70
C ASN A 488 2.33 18.25 1.92
N GLU A 489 3.20 19.06 2.54
CA GLU A 489 3.02 20.51 2.62
C GLU A 489 2.91 21.07 1.20
N GLY A 490 1.69 21.43 0.78
CA GLY A 490 1.42 22.11 -0.49
C GLY A 490 0.78 21.29 -1.61
N LYS A 491 0.51 19.99 -1.45
CA LYS A 491 -0.36 19.23 -2.38
C LYS A 491 -1.61 18.77 -1.63
N ARG A 492 -2.81 19.21 -2.04
CA ARG A 492 -4.15 18.81 -1.53
C ARG A 492 -4.46 17.31 -1.76
N SER A 493 -3.55 16.42 -1.38
CA SER A 493 -3.65 14.98 -1.54
C SER A 493 -3.54 14.36 -0.15
N MET A 494 -4.65 13.87 0.38
CA MET A 494 -4.78 13.16 1.67
C MET A 494 -4.10 11.77 1.65
N ALA A 495 -3.19 11.51 0.71
CA ALA A 495 -2.56 10.21 0.51
C ALA A 495 -1.23 10.15 1.28
N PRO A 496 -1.00 9.12 2.12
CA PRO A 496 0.30 8.88 2.74
C PRO A 496 1.34 8.66 1.66
N THR A 497 2.39 9.47 1.70
CA THR A 497 3.48 9.38 0.76
C THR A 497 4.81 9.48 1.48
N MET A 498 5.82 8.84 0.92
CA MET A 498 7.21 9.02 1.29
C MET A 498 7.93 9.69 0.13
N PRO A 499 8.78 10.70 0.37
CA PRO A 499 9.74 11.14 -0.65
C PRO A 499 10.52 9.92 -1.14
N ASN A 500 10.71 9.79 -2.44
CA ASN A 500 11.48 8.68 -2.97
C ASN A 500 12.95 8.82 -2.52
N PRO A 501 13.46 7.91 -1.66
CA PRO A 501 14.84 8.02 -1.16
C PRO A 501 15.86 7.89 -2.29
N LEU A 502 15.51 7.19 -3.37
CA LEU A 502 16.40 6.92 -4.50
C LEU A 502 16.56 8.13 -5.44
N ARG A 503 15.69 9.16 -5.35
CA ARG A 503 15.63 10.24 -6.33
C ARG A 503 16.68 11.33 -6.14
N ASN A 504 16.99 11.71 -4.90
CA ASN A 504 17.73 12.94 -4.62
C ASN A 504 19.25 12.82 -4.82
N GLU A 505 19.79 11.61 -4.92
CA GLU A 505 21.24 11.39 -4.78
C GLU A 505 21.92 10.82 -6.03
N ILE A 506 21.15 10.46 -7.05
CA ILE A 506 21.67 9.71 -8.22
C ILE A 506 21.93 10.59 -9.43
N LEU A 507 21.24 11.73 -9.56
CA LEU A 507 21.45 12.68 -10.64
C LEU A 507 21.37 14.12 -10.10
N PRO A 508 22.24 15.04 -10.55
CA PRO A 508 22.08 16.46 -10.27
C PRO A 508 20.66 16.90 -10.66
N ARG A 509 20.00 17.73 -9.84
CA ARG A 509 18.64 18.24 -10.09
C ARG A 509 18.38 18.68 -11.54
N GLN A 510 19.41 19.21 -12.22
CA GLN A 510 19.35 19.68 -13.61
C GLN A 510 19.20 18.54 -14.65
N GLU A 511 19.79 17.37 -14.43
CA GLU A 511 19.67 16.22 -15.33
C GLU A 511 18.40 15.41 -15.05
N LEU A 512 17.93 15.40 -13.79
CA LEU A 512 16.62 14.84 -13.40
C LEU A 512 15.45 15.62 -14.00
N ASP A 513 15.53 16.95 -14.02
CA ASP A 513 14.49 17.77 -14.63
C ASP A 513 14.43 17.50 -16.15
N GLN A 514 15.59 17.33 -16.82
CA GLN A 514 15.66 16.95 -18.24
C GLN A 514 15.15 15.52 -18.52
N LEU A 515 15.45 14.54 -17.68
CA LEU A 515 14.94 13.17 -17.84
C LEU A 515 13.44 13.07 -17.52
N SER A 516 12.95 13.83 -16.54
CA SER A 516 11.52 13.93 -16.26
C SER A 516 10.75 14.58 -17.42
N GLU A 517 11.36 15.53 -18.13
CA GLU A 517 10.82 16.12 -19.36
C GLU A 517 10.79 15.13 -20.53
N ILE A 518 11.73 14.18 -20.58
CA ILE A 518 11.78 13.14 -21.63
C ILE A 518 10.78 12.01 -21.34
N ILE A 519 10.56 11.64 -20.06
CA ILE A 519 9.68 10.52 -19.66
C ILE A 519 8.19 10.94 -19.58
N ASP A 520 7.88 12.23 -19.41
CA ASP A 520 6.52 12.76 -19.66
C ASP A 520 6.16 12.73 -21.18
N GLY A 521 7.09 12.30 -22.04
CA GLY A 521 7.02 12.27 -23.51
C GLY A 521 6.09 11.24 -24.17
N GLU A 522 5.04 10.78 -23.48
CA GLU A 522 3.88 10.16 -24.15
C GLU A 522 2.61 11.04 -24.14
N PHE A 523 2.70 12.24 -23.57
CA PHE A 523 1.80 13.34 -23.90
C PHE A 523 2.67 14.50 -24.36
N GLU A 524 2.31 15.12 -25.48
CA GLU A 524 3.07 16.26 -26.01
C GLU A 524 3.43 17.24 -24.88
N PRO A 525 4.72 17.62 -24.77
CA PRO A 525 5.11 18.61 -23.80
C PRO A 525 4.37 19.89 -24.14
N ILE A 526 3.41 20.28 -23.29
CA ILE A 526 3.00 21.67 -23.20
C ILE A 526 4.29 22.41 -22.88
N GLN A 527 4.89 23.05 -23.88
CA GLN A 527 6.12 23.84 -23.72
C GLN A 527 5.97 24.74 -22.50
N ARG A 528 6.57 24.33 -21.38
CA ARG A 528 6.65 25.15 -20.19
C ARG A 528 7.70 26.18 -20.51
N LYS A 529 7.25 27.34 -20.99
CA LYS A 529 8.11 28.52 -21.08
C LYS A 529 8.80 28.71 -19.72
N GLU A 530 10.11 28.88 -19.77
CA GLU A 530 11.01 29.02 -18.62
C GLU A 530 10.42 29.86 -17.49
N GLY A 531 10.80 29.49 -16.26
CA GLY A 531 10.30 30.03 -15.00
C GLY A 531 10.12 31.54 -15.01
N ARG A 532 8.88 31.99 -15.16
CA ARG A 532 8.53 33.37 -14.82
C ARG A 532 8.73 33.54 -13.31
N PRO A 533 9.34 34.64 -12.85
CA PRO A 533 9.49 34.90 -11.43
C PRO A 533 8.13 34.81 -10.75
N LYS A 534 8.04 34.03 -9.66
CA LYS A 534 6.83 33.88 -8.85
C LYS A 534 6.36 35.26 -8.43
N GLY A 535 5.33 35.78 -9.10
CA GLY A 535 4.59 36.97 -8.67
C GLY A 535 3.96 36.71 -7.31
N ARG A 536 3.82 37.78 -6.51
CA ARG A 536 3.34 37.72 -5.12
C ARG A 536 1.90 37.20 -4.99
N LEU A 537 1.14 37.12 -6.10
CA LEU A 537 -0.21 36.55 -6.14
C LEU A 537 -0.32 35.01 -6.04
N GLY A 538 0.78 34.25 -6.10
CA GLY A 538 0.74 32.77 -5.96
C GLY A 538 -0.14 32.02 -6.98
N ARG A 539 -0.60 32.69 -8.06
CA ARG A 539 -1.63 32.23 -9.00
C ARG A 539 -1.17 32.22 -10.45
N ARG A 540 -1.88 31.45 -11.30
CA ARG A 540 -1.65 31.40 -12.75
C ARG A 540 -2.23 32.64 -13.44
N VAL A 541 -1.41 33.69 -13.53
CA VAL A 541 -1.71 34.90 -14.31
C VAL A 541 -1.23 34.72 -15.76
N LYS A 542 -2.16 34.77 -16.72
CA LYS A 542 -1.84 34.82 -18.15
C LYS A 542 -1.94 36.25 -18.65
N LEU A 543 -0.80 36.94 -18.67
CA LEU A 543 -0.64 38.23 -19.33
C LEU A 543 -0.57 38.04 -20.85
N ARG A 544 -1.56 38.54 -21.58
CA ARG A 544 -1.53 38.73 -23.03
C ARG A 544 -1.36 40.22 -23.34
N LYS A 545 -1.16 40.56 -24.62
CA LYS A 545 -0.92 41.95 -25.06
C LYS A 545 -2.05 42.92 -24.70
N HIS A 546 -3.31 42.48 -24.80
CA HIS A 546 -4.50 43.34 -24.62
C HIS A 546 -5.38 42.94 -23.43
N LEU A 547 -5.11 41.79 -22.79
CA LEU A 547 -5.88 41.29 -21.66
C LEU A 547 -5.01 40.49 -20.70
N VAL A 548 -5.38 40.49 -19.42
CA VAL A 548 -4.82 39.65 -18.37
C VAL A 548 -5.89 38.72 -17.84
N GLU A 549 -5.65 37.42 -17.90
CA GLU A 549 -6.50 36.43 -17.23
C GLU A 549 -5.84 36.03 -15.91
N ILE A 550 -6.50 36.32 -14.81
CA ILE A 550 -6.10 35.91 -13.46
C ILE A 550 -7.00 34.73 -13.08
N ASN A 551 -6.43 33.52 -13.10
CA ASN A 551 -7.15 32.32 -12.67
C ASN A 551 -7.02 32.18 -11.15
N ALA A 552 -8.14 32.30 -10.44
CA ALA A 552 -8.25 32.16 -9.01
C ALA A 552 -9.16 30.97 -8.68
N ASP A 553 -8.59 29.76 -8.61
CA ASP A 553 -9.25 28.49 -8.30
C ASP A 553 -10.58 28.20 -9.03
N GLU A 554 -11.68 28.82 -8.60
CA GLU A 554 -13.04 28.64 -9.12
C GLU A 554 -13.52 29.79 -10.04
N LEU A 555 -12.77 30.90 -10.13
CA LEU A 555 -13.16 32.07 -10.92
C LEU A 555 -11.99 32.61 -11.77
N THR A 556 -12.24 32.82 -13.06
CA THR A 556 -11.30 33.47 -13.98
C THR A 556 -11.67 34.93 -14.12
N ILE A 557 -10.82 35.82 -13.62
CA ILE A 557 -11.01 37.27 -13.76
C ILE A 557 -10.21 37.75 -14.97
N VAL A 558 -10.86 38.46 -15.88
CA VAL A 558 -10.22 39.01 -17.06
C VAL A 558 -10.20 40.53 -16.95
N LEU A 559 -9.00 41.11 -17.05
CA LEU A 559 -8.78 42.55 -17.04
C LEU A 559 -8.28 43.00 -18.41
N SER A 560 -8.78 44.14 -18.89
CA SER A 560 -8.34 44.79 -20.13
C SER A 560 -8.22 46.30 -19.91
N LYS A 561 -7.55 47.04 -20.80
CA LYS A 561 -7.56 48.52 -20.76
C LYS A 561 -8.97 49.14 -20.85
N TYR A 562 -9.96 48.36 -21.31
CA TYR A 562 -11.36 48.74 -21.41
C TYR A 562 -12.18 48.43 -20.15
N THR A 563 -11.58 47.80 -19.12
CA THR A 563 -12.27 47.48 -17.87
C THR A 563 -12.58 48.77 -17.08
N SER A 564 -13.83 48.94 -16.66
CA SER A 564 -14.26 50.10 -15.88
C SER A 564 -13.65 50.12 -14.47
N GLN A 565 -13.53 51.30 -13.87
CA GLN A 565 -12.98 51.44 -12.50
C GLN A 565 -13.81 50.68 -11.47
N GLU A 566 -15.13 50.62 -11.62
CA GLU A 566 -16.02 49.85 -10.75
C GLU A 566 -15.80 48.34 -10.88
N ALA A 567 -15.65 47.83 -12.11
CA ALA A 567 -15.38 46.42 -12.36
C ALA A 567 -14.00 46.00 -11.85
N LEU A 568 -13.01 46.90 -11.93
CA LEU A 568 -11.68 46.71 -11.37
C LEU A 568 -11.73 46.61 -9.84
N GLN A 569 -12.46 47.50 -9.16
CA GLN A 569 -12.61 47.45 -7.71
C GLN A 569 -13.30 46.16 -7.25
N ARG A 570 -14.38 45.73 -7.92
CA ARG A 570 -15.05 44.45 -7.63
C ARG A 570 -14.10 43.26 -7.81
N SER A 571 -13.29 43.29 -8.86
CA SER A 571 -12.29 42.26 -9.15
C SER A 571 -11.20 42.20 -8.07
N ILE A 572 -10.71 43.34 -7.61
CA ILE A 572 -9.71 43.42 -6.53
C ILE A 572 -10.27 42.85 -5.22
N THR A 573 -11.50 43.22 -4.85
CA THR A 573 -12.15 42.70 -3.64
C THR A 573 -12.35 41.18 -3.70
N ALA A 574 -12.80 40.66 -4.85
CA ALA A 574 -12.94 39.22 -5.08
C ALA A 574 -11.57 38.50 -5.00
N LEU A 575 -10.54 39.07 -5.61
CA LEU A 575 -9.18 38.52 -5.55
C LEU A 575 -8.61 38.51 -4.13
N SER A 576 -8.87 39.56 -3.34
CA SER A 576 -8.46 39.66 -1.93
C SER A 576 -9.12 38.60 -1.07
N ALA A 577 -10.44 38.47 -1.16
CA ALA A 577 -11.19 37.47 -0.41
C ALA A 577 -10.74 36.04 -0.75
N MET A 578 -10.46 35.75 -2.02
CA MET A 578 -10.03 34.41 -2.43
C MET A 578 -8.56 34.11 -2.12
N SER A 579 -7.67 35.11 -2.10
CA SER A 579 -6.22 34.90 -1.95
C SER A 579 -5.72 35.06 -0.52
N GLY A 580 -6.51 35.68 0.36
CA GLY A 580 -6.11 35.99 1.74
C GLY A 580 -5.10 37.14 1.84
N HIS A 581 -4.74 37.81 0.73
CA HIS A 581 -3.84 38.96 0.73
C HIS A 581 -4.59 40.29 0.92
N PRO A 582 -3.94 41.32 1.51
CA PRO A 582 -4.56 42.64 1.70
C PRO A 582 -4.98 43.29 0.38
N VAL A 583 -6.10 44.00 0.39
CA VAL A 583 -6.66 44.73 -0.76
C VAL A 583 -5.64 45.69 -1.38
N SER A 584 -4.80 46.34 -0.58
CA SER A 584 -3.75 47.26 -1.05
C SER A 584 -2.72 46.58 -1.96
N VAL A 585 -2.23 45.40 -1.58
CA VAL A 585 -1.23 44.64 -2.35
C VAL A 585 -1.79 44.19 -3.69
N ILE A 586 -3.05 43.74 -3.71
CA ILE A 586 -3.72 43.30 -4.95
C ILE A 586 -4.05 44.49 -5.84
N THR A 587 -4.34 45.65 -5.25
CA THR A 587 -4.62 46.88 -6.00
C THR A 587 -3.37 47.31 -6.77
N GLU A 588 -2.20 47.35 -6.11
CA GLU A 588 -0.91 47.65 -6.74
C GLU A 588 -0.59 46.66 -7.87
N GLU A 589 -0.83 45.36 -7.66
CA GLU A 589 -0.52 44.34 -8.65
C GLU A 589 -1.49 44.38 -9.85
N CYS A 590 -2.79 44.58 -9.62
CA CYS A 590 -3.77 44.80 -10.69
C CYS A 590 -3.47 46.07 -11.49
N GLN A 591 -3.06 47.16 -10.83
CA GLN A 591 -2.64 48.39 -11.51
C GLN A 591 -1.36 48.17 -12.35
N ALA A 592 -0.36 47.47 -11.80
CA ALA A 592 0.86 47.13 -12.52
C ALA A 592 0.60 46.22 -13.74
N PHE A 593 -0.42 45.35 -13.69
CA PHE A 593 -0.86 44.60 -14.87
C PHE A 593 -1.59 45.48 -15.88
N MET A 594 -2.47 46.35 -15.42
CA MET A 594 -3.17 47.30 -16.29
C MET A 594 -2.20 48.20 -17.03
N ASP A 595 -1.10 48.64 -16.42
CA ASP A 595 -0.08 49.47 -17.08
C ASP A 595 0.68 48.74 -18.20
N LYS A 596 0.79 47.41 -18.11
CA LYS A 596 1.45 46.56 -19.12
C LYS A 596 0.54 46.20 -20.30
N LEU A 597 -0.75 46.50 -20.23
CA LEU A 597 -1.71 46.19 -21.30
C LEU A 597 -1.72 47.28 -22.38
N ASP A 598 -1.80 46.86 -23.64
CA ASP A 598 -1.95 47.76 -24.79
C ASP A 598 -3.41 47.96 -25.17
N TRP A 599 -3.74 49.14 -25.67
CA TRP A 599 -5.00 49.40 -26.38
C TRP A 599 -5.04 48.62 -27.71
N LEU A 600 -6.25 48.22 -28.12
CA LEU A 600 -6.43 47.62 -29.44
C LEU A 600 -6.34 48.76 -30.48
N ARG A 601 -5.40 48.63 -31.44
CA ARG A 601 -5.16 49.68 -32.45
C ARG A 601 -5.35 49.17 -33.87
N VAL A 602 -5.94 50.02 -34.70
CA VAL A 602 -6.06 49.82 -36.16
C VAL A 602 -5.45 51.05 -36.83
N GLY A 603 -4.42 50.86 -37.66
CA GLY A 603 -3.78 51.98 -38.38
C GLY A 603 -3.13 53.06 -37.51
N GLY A 604 -2.92 52.80 -36.21
CA GLY A 604 -2.35 53.78 -35.26
C GLY A 604 -3.40 54.37 -34.30
N GLU A 605 -4.68 54.33 -34.66
CA GLU A 605 -5.81 54.81 -33.85
C GLU A 605 -6.31 53.74 -32.88
N VAL A 606 -6.80 54.18 -31.71
CA VAL A 606 -7.33 53.29 -30.67
C VAL A 606 -8.78 52.93 -30.99
N MET A 607 -9.12 51.63 -30.96
CA MET A 607 -10.49 51.18 -31.13
C MET A 607 -11.37 51.66 -29.96
N PRO A 608 -12.45 52.43 -30.23
CA PRO A 608 -13.34 52.91 -29.17
C PRO A 608 -14.12 51.78 -28.51
N TYR A 609 -14.38 51.93 -27.21
CA TYR A 609 -15.23 50.99 -26.46
C TYR A 609 -16.65 50.92 -27.04
N GLU A 610 -17.20 52.06 -27.49
CA GLU A 610 -18.53 52.11 -28.08
C GLU A 610 -18.67 51.23 -29.32
N THR A 611 -17.63 51.16 -30.16
CA THR A 611 -17.61 50.30 -31.34
C THR A 611 -17.64 48.83 -30.93
N LEU A 612 -16.83 48.44 -29.94
CA LEU A 612 -16.81 47.07 -29.40
C LEU A 612 -18.15 46.68 -28.76
N SER A 613 -18.75 47.56 -27.95
CA SER A 613 -20.05 47.31 -27.30
C SER A 613 -21.15 47.13 -28.35
N LYS A 614 -21.22 48.02 -29.35
CA LYS A 614 -22.19 47.93 -30.44
C LYS A 614 -22.04 46.62 -31.23
N THR A 615 -20.82 46.15 -31.49
CA THR A 615 -20.60 44.86 -32.17
C THR A 615 -21.08 43.67 -31.34
N VAL A 616 -20.85 43.68 -30.02
CA VAL A 616 -21.32 42.62 -29.12
C VAL A 616 -22.85 42.62 -29.02
N GLU A 617 -23.46 43.79 -28.84
CA GLU A 617 -24.92 43.94 -28.79
C GLU A 617 -25.58 43.47 -30.08
N LEU A 618 -25.06 43.89 -31.24
CA LEU A 618 -25.55 43.45 -32.54
C LEU A 618 -25.46 41.93 -32.70
N PHE A 619 -24.33 41.32 -32.34
CA PHE A 619 -24.15 39.87 -32.42
C PHE A 619 -25.10 39.10 -31.49
N ASN A 620 -25.16 39.50 -30.21
CA ASN A 620 -25.99 38.82 -29.21
C ASN A 620 -27.50 39.04 -29.46
N SER A 621 -27.90 40.16 -30.06
CA SER A 621 -29.31 40.40 -30.42
C SER A 621 -29.82 39.52 -31.57
N GLN A 622 -28.92 38.96 -32.37
CA GLN A 622 -29.26 38.12 -33.52
C GLN A 622 -29.21 36.62 -33.21
N HIS A 623 -28.55 36.20 -32.12
CA HIS A 623 -28.27 34.80 -31.82
C HIS A 623 -28.59 34.47 -30.35
N ASP A 624 -29.69 33.74 -30.10
CA ASP A 624 -30.15 33.38 -28.74
C ASP A 624 -29.33 32.27 -28.07
N GLU A 625 -28.65 31.40 -28.83
CA GLU A 625 -27.95 30.23 -28.29
C GLU A 625 -26.47 30.47 -27.94
N ARG A 626 -25.84 31.56 -28.43
CA ARG A 626 -24.38 31.78 -28.30
C ARG A 626 -24.06 33.20 -27.85
N HIS A 627 -23.52 33.32 -26.64
CA HIS A 627 -23.15 34.61 -26.06
C HIS A 627 -21.68 34.98 -26.36
N LEU A 628 -21.48 36.14 -26.98
CA LEU A 628 -20.17 36.78 -27.16
C LEU A 628 -19.94 37.79 -26.04
N SER A 629 -18.81 37.70 -25.34
CA SER A 629 -18.40 38.69 -24.33
C SER A 629 -17.39 39.67 -24.93
N ILE A 630 -17.30 40.87 -24.36
CA ILE A 630 -16.35 41.91 -24.81
C ILE A 630 -14.90 41.41 -24.70
N GLU A 631 -14.58 40.61 -23.68
CA GLU A 631 -13.25 40.05 -23.49
C GLU A 631 -12.90 39.02 -24.57
N LYS A 632 -13.85 38.15 -24.93
CA LYS A 632 -13.70 37.21 -26.05
C LYS A 632 -13.50 37.97 -27.36
N LEU A 633 -14.30 39.02 -27.60
CA LEU A 633 -14.19 39.87 -28.78
C LEU A 633 -12.80 40.53 -28.88
N ILE A 634 -12.31 41.15 -27.81
CA ILE A 634 -10.97 41.78 -27.77
C ILE A 634 -9.89 40.74 -28.08
N SER A 635 -10.00 39.53 -27.50
CA SER A 635 -9.04 38.45 -27.73
C SER A 635 -9.03 37.97 -29.19
N GLY A 636 -10.20 37.89 -29.83
CA GLY A 636 -10.34 37.43 -31.21
C GLY A 636 -9.92 38.49 -32.24
N LEU A 637 -10.30 39.75 -32.03
CA LEU A 637 -9.93 40.87 -32.90
C LEU A 637 -8.42 41.15 -32.85
N ALA A 638 -7.76 40.91 -31.71
CA ALA A 638 -6.32 41.05 -31.59
C ALA A 638 -5.52 40.13 -32.54
N VAL A 639 -6.08 38.96 -32.89
CA VAL A 639 -5.43 37.99 -33.79
C VAL A 639 -5.86 38.22 -35.25
N ARG A 640 -7.12 38.62 -35.48
CA ARG A 640 -7.70 38.78 -36.83
C ARG A 640 -7.64 40.24 -37.31
N ARG A 641 -6.44 40.75 -37.66
CA ARG A 641 -6.22 42.16 -38.05
C ARG A 641 -7.13 42.68 -39.17
N LYS A 642 -7.48 41.85 -40.16
CA LYS A 642 -8.39 42.23 -41.26
C LYS A 642 -9.82 42.41 -40.77
N VAL A 643 -10.32 41.50 -39.94
CA VAL A 643 -11.65 41.57 -39.31
C VAL A 643 -11.71 42.75 -38.33
N CYS A 644 -10.65 42.96 -37.56
CA CYS A 644 -10.50 44.12 -36.67
C CYS A 644 -10.60 45.45 -37.42
N LYS A 645 -9.99 45.56 -38.61
CA LYS A 645 -10.12 46.74 -39.47
C LYS A 645 -11.54 46.94 -39.99
N LEU A 646 -12.22 45.87 -40.43
CA LEU A 646 -13.61 45.93 -40.90
C LEU A 646 -14.58 46.33 -39.78
N VAL A 647 -14.39 45.80 -38.56
CA VAL A 647 -15.18 46.18 -37.38
C VAL A 647 -14.93 47.64 -36.99
N PHE A 648 -13.67 48.11 -37.10
CA PHE A 648 -13.34 49.52 -36.85
C PHE A 648 -14.01 50.47 -37.86
N GLU A 649 -14.07 50.07 -39.13
CA GLU A 649 -14.73 50.82 -40.21
C GLU A 649 -16.27 50.69 -40.19
N GLY A 650 -16.83 49.87 -39.28
CA GLY A 650 -18.28 49.68 -39.13
C GLY A 650 -18.91 48.69 -40.12
N HIS A 651 -18.10 47.90 -40.84
CA HIS A 651 -18.59 46.94 -41.82
C HIS A 651 -18.90 45.58 -41.17
N MET A 652 -20.18 45.18 -41.18
CA MET A 652 -20.67 43.89 -40.66
C MET A 652 -21.03 42.92 -41.80
N ASN A 653 -20.02 42.49 -42.56
CA ASN A 653 -20.19 41.57 -43.68
C ASN A 653 -20.23 40.11 -43.21
N GLU A 654 -20.64 39.17 -44.07
CA GLU A 654 -20.69 37.73 -43.77
C GLU A 654 -19.37 37.20 -43.19
N GLN A 655 -18.24 37.66 -43.73
CA GLN A 655 -16.90 37.34 -43.21
C GLN A 655 -16.68 37.77 -41.74
N VAL A 656 -17.26 38.90 -41.32
CA VAL A 656 -17.18 39.39 -39.93
C VAL A 656 -18.11 38.55 -39.05
N LEU A 657 -19.32 38.24 -39.51
CA LEU A 657 -20.28 37.42 -38.76
C LEU A 657 -19.76 35.99 -38.53
N THR A 658 -19.22 35.33 -39.56
CA THR A 658 -18.58 34.01 -39.41
C THR A 658 -17.40 34.10 -38.44
N ALA A 659 -16.61 35.17 -38.52
CA ALA A 659 -15.49 35.35 -37.60
C ALA A 659 -15.93 35.58 -36.15
N LEU A 660 -17.03 36.29 -35.92
CA LEU A 660 -17.59 36.49 -34.59
C LEU A 660 -18.18 35.19 -34.03
N ASP A 661 -18.78 34.35 -34.87
CA ASP A 661 -19.31 33.04 -34.46
C ASP A 661 -18.18 32.04 -34.09
N ASP A 662 -17.07 32.04 -34.85
CA ASP A 662 -15.86 31.30 -34.47
C ASP A 662 -15.34 31.75 -33.09
N ILE A 663 -15.29 33.07 -32.87
CA ILE A 663 -14.81 33.66 -31.59
C ILE A 663 -15.76 33.30 -30.44
N ALA A 664 -17.08 33.28 -30.68
CA ALA A 664 -18.07 32.90 -29.67
C ALA A 664 -17.95 31.41 -29.30
N SER A 665 -17.74 30.54 -30.30
CA SER A 665 -17.60 29.08 -30.15
C SER A 665 -16.23 28.61 -29.64
N GLY A 666 -15.24 29.50 -29.61
CA GLY A 666 -13.89 29.20 -29.11
C GLY A 666 -13.03 28.39 -30.10
N ARG A 667 -13.31 28.51 -31.40
CA ARG A 667 -12.57 27.87 -32.51
C ARG A 667 -11.43 28.73 -33.05
#